data_AF-U1HK41-F1
#
_entry.id   AF-U1HK41-F1
#
_cell.length_a   1.000
_cell.length_b   1.000
_cell.length_c   1.000
_cell.angle_alpha   90.00
_cell.angle_beta   90.00
_cell.angle_gamma   90.00
#
_symmetry.space_group_name_H-M   'P 1'
#
loop_
_entity.id
_entity.type
_entity.pdbx_description
1 polymer ?
#
loop_
_entity_poly.entity_id
_entity_poly.type
_entity_poly.pdbx_seq_one_letter_code
_entity_poly.pdbx_strand_id
1 'polypeptide(L)'
;MASLEVKKKRKAVTRDVDSGPAIVSGDEPGFAQLDGTLASSDDSEIGDNDDSIFDFGSTEESSEPVEDLSDDDGGGSARSSDDGLSKGSIDQKAKIAQPVDIEVETTGLSGEIPDNEEEDDRPNFRVQKDANGNDRYIYDEIDPDDNSELDELGPEENTIGNIPLSFYDHFPHIGYNINGKKIMRPAKGAALDALLDSMEIPKGWTGLTDPSTGKPLELSQEELNLLKKVQMNEIPEDGYDPYEPTVEYFTSKTEIMPLSAAPEPKRRFVPSKHEAKRVMKIVRAIREGRILPYKTPEEGREDDADVQNYDIWANEKARPEHIMHVPAPKLPPPGFDESYHPPPEYLPDKGEKKAWEDADIEDREKEYLPTDHDSLRKVPGYENFVKEKFERCLDLYLAPRVRRSKLNIDPESLLPKLPSPEELRPFPTTCGIIYRGHKGRVRSLSVDPSGLWLASGGDDGTVRVWQLDTGRQIWSVSLSSNEAVNVVRWRPGKDAFILAVAVGDNVYLCVPPICDPDLEAASLEVLDAGWGYSSSTSTTKLLITWTRPSNKLSDNGVHALISLGHTAKTLSFHRRGDYFVTVCPAPSTPSSSAIAIHTLSKHLTQYPFRRRLKGGGPPQTAHFHPSKPILFVANQRSIRAYDLSRQSLLKILQPGARWISSFDIHPTSSAISGSDNLIAGSYDRRLLWHDLDLSPRPYKTLRYHQKAIRAVKFHPSGQYPLFADASDDGTVQVFHGEVVADMMSNARIVPLKVLKGHKVVGDLGVLDIDWHPVEPWILSAGGDGTCRLWR
;
A
#
# COMPACT_ATOMS: atom_id res chain seq x y z
N MET A 1 -3.26 -32.19 -41.76
CA MET A 1 -3.64 -32.51 -40.36
C MET A 1 -3.64 -31.22 -39.56
N ALA A 2 -4.41 -31.15 -38.46
CA ALA A 2 -4.87 -29.88 -37.89
C ALA A 2 -3.79 -29.04 -37.21
N SER A 3 -3.90 -27.72 -37.38
CA SER A 3 -3.20 -26.69 -36.60
C SER A 3 -3.91 -26.45 -35.26
N LEU A 4 -3.19 -26.61 -34.15
CA LEU A 4 -3.70 -26.29 -32.81
C LEU A 4 -3.21 -24.92 -32.35
N GLU A 5 -4.01 -23.88 -32.61
CA GLU A 5 -3.75 -22.53 -32.12
C GLU A 5 -4.00 -22.41 -30.62
N VAL A 6 -2.96 -22.59 -29.81
CA VAL A 6 -3.03 -22.35 -28.36
C VAL A 6 -2.98 -20.85 -28.08
N LYS A 7 -4.14 -20.21 -27.95
CA LYS A 7 -4.30 -18.79 -27.53
C LYS A 7 -3.76 -18.57 -26.11
N LYS A 8 -2.44 -18.41 -25.96
CA LYS A 8 -1.79 -17.98 -24.71
C LYS A 8 -2.18 -16.53 -24.39
N LYS A 9 -3.13 -16.36 -23.46
CA LYS A 9 -3.44 -15.05 -22.86
C LYS A 9 -2.15 -14.45 -22.27
N ARG A 10 -1.85 -13.18 -22.58
CA ARG A 10 -0.80 -12.43 -21.87
C ARG A 10 -1.19 -12.32 -20.39
N LYS A 11 -0.54 -13.07 -19.51
CA LYS A 11 -0.44 -12.69 -18.10
C LYS A 11 0.55 -11.53 -18.02
N ALA A 12 0.17 -10.43 -17.37
CA ALA A 12 1.15 -9.50 -16.85
C ALA A 12 1.93 -10.24 -15.75
N VAL A 13 3.18 -10.61 -16.02
CA VAL A 13 4.07 -11.17 -15.01
C VAL A 13 4.79 -10.00 -14.36
N THR A 14 4.22 -9.48 -13.27
CA THR A 14 4.99 -8.69 -12.32
C THR A 14 6.10 -9.58 -11.77
N ARG A 15 7.34 -9.37 -12.20
CA ARG A 15 8.52 -10.05 -11.65
C ARG A 15 8.66 -9.61 -10.20
N ASP A 16 8.44 -10.51 -9.25
CA ASP A 16 8.62 -10.22 -7.83
C ASP A 16 10.08 -9.82 -7.58
N VAL A 17 10.30 -8.53 -7.33
CA VAL A 17 11.60 -8.00 -6.91
C VAL A 17 11.75 -8.32 -5.43
N ASP A 18 12.88 -8.94 -5.07
CA ASP A 18 13.17 -9.37 -3.71
C ASP A 18 13.00 -8.20 -2.72
N SER A 19 12.12 -8.36 -1.74
CA SER A 19 11.57 -7.25 -0.95
C SER A 19 12.48 -6.79 0.20
N GLY A 20 13.69 -6.34 -0.18
CA GLY A 20 14.45 -5.39 0.63
C GLY A 20 13.56 -4.19 0.98
N PRO A 21 13.52 -3.72 2.25
CA PRO A 21 12.52 -2.76 2.70
C PRO A 21 12.79 -1.37 2.10
N ALA A 22 12.13 -1.09 0.97
CA ALA A 22 12.15 0.19 0.29
C ALA A 22 11.77 1.34 1.24
N ILE A 23 12.47 2.46 1.09
CA ILE A 23 12.27 3.65 1.91
C ILE A 23 11.03 4.38 1.37
N VAL A 24 9.93 4.31 2.11
CA VAL A 24 8.80 5.22 1.90
C VAL A 24 9.22 6.61 2.38
N SER A 25 9.74 7.42 1.46
CA SER A 25 9.67 8.87 1.56
C SER A 25 8.20 9.26 1.46
N GLY A 26 7.54 9.44 2.60
CA GLY A 26 6.19 9.99 2.62
C GLY A 26 6.27 11.48 2.28
N ASP A 27 5.52 11.91 1.26
CA ASP A 27 5.33 13.32 0.97
C ASP A 27 4.73 14.04 2.18
N GLU A 28 5.21 15.24 2.47
CA GLU A 28 4.61 16.10 3.49
C GLU A 28 3.33 16.73 2.93
N PRO A 29 2.13 16.45 3.50
CA PRO A 29 0.97 17.25 3.19
C PRO A 29 1.20 18.65 3.79
N GLY A 30 1.47 19.63 2.93
CA GLY A 30 1.71 21.02 3.30
C GLY A 30 0.48 21.70 3.89
N PHE A 31 0.21 21.44 5.18
CA PHE A 31 -0.98 21.91 5.87
C PHE A 31 -0.78 23.34 6.40
N ALA A 32 -0.96 24.31 5.51
CA ALA A 32 -1.03 25.74 5.83
C ALA A 32 -2.34 26.32 5.30
N GLN A 33 -2.93 27.25 6.06
CA GLN A 33 -4.24 27.89 5.78
C GLN A 33 -5.44 26.93 5.76
N LEU A 34 -6.03 26.65 6.94
CA LEU A 34 -7.49 26.56 7.13
C LEU A 34 -7.90 26.46 8.63
N ASP A 35 -7.56 27.49 9.40
CA ASP A 35 -8.39 27.98 10.51
C ASP A 35 -9.01 29.31 10.03
N GLY A 36 -10.28 29.65 10.24
CA GLY A 36 -11.35 28.83 10.82
C GLY A 36 -12.40 29.66 11.58
N THR A 37 -13.49 30.08 10.92
CA THR A 37 -14.64 30.74 11.58
C THR A 37 -15.96 30.48 10.84
N LEU A 38 -16.99 30.04 11.59
CA LEU A 38 -18.40 30.06 11.17
C LEU A 38 -19.28 30.57 12.34
N ALA A 39 -19.46 31.89 12.38
CA ALA A 39 -20.37 32.66 13.23
C ALA A 39 -20.27 34.14 12.78
N SER A 40 -21.29 35.00 12.82
CA SER A 40 -22.73 34.81 13.06
C SER A 40 -23.48 36.09 12.65
N SER A 41 -24.77 35.97 12.32
CA SER A 41 -25.87 36.96 12.47
C SER A 41 -25.61 38.49 12.47
N ASP A 42 -26.44 39.16 11.65
CA ASP A 42 -27.07 40.49 11.85
C ASP A 42 -26.43 41.79 11.33
N ASP A 43 -27.35 42.68 10.94
CA ASP A 43 -27.35 44.16 10.90
C ASP A 43 -26.43 45.00 9.96
N SER A 44 -27.01 45.30 8.79
CA SER A 44 -27.54 46.64 8.43
C SER A 44 -26.64 47.81 7.92
N GLU A 45 -27.22 48.51 6.93
CA GLU A 45 -27.15 49.95 6.60
C GLU A 45 -25.91 50.66 5.95
N ILE A 46 -26.11 51.01 4.66
CA ILE A 46 -26.02 52.36 4.03
C ILE A 46 -24.63 53.02 3.77
N GLY A 47 -24.48 53.58 2.55
CA GLY A 47 -23.42 54.52 2.14
C GLY A 47 -22.60 54.01 0.93
N ASP A 48 -22.91 54.29 -0.35
CA ASP A 48 -23.02 55.57 -1.10
C ASP A 48 -21.66 56.27 -1.30
N ASN A 49 -21.23 56.74 -2.49
CA ASN A 49 -21.61 56.64 -3.92
C ASN A 49 -20.34 57.01 -4.75
N ASP A 50 -20.23 57.01 -6.09
CA ASP A 50 -21.14 56.77 -7.24
C ASP A 50 -20.63 55.51 -8.02
N ASP A 51 -20.54 55.29 -9.35
CA ASP A 51 -20.79 56.03 -10.62
C ASP A 51 -20.89 54.98 -11.77
N SER A 52 -21.85 54.94 -12.71
CA SER A 52 -23.27 55.39 -12.74
C SER A 52 -24.02 54.73 -13.93
N ILE A 53 -25.35 54.91 -13.97
CA ILE A 53 -26.30 55.03 -15.12
C ILE A 53 -25.97 54.24 -16.44
N PHE A 54 -26.70 53.17 -16.82
CA PHE A 54 -28.10 53.09 -17.38
C PHE A 54 -28.28 53.79 -18.76
N ASP A 55 -29.00 53.29 -19.78
CA ASP A 55 -29.80 52.07 -20.06
C ASP A 55 -30.01 51.87 -21.60
N PHE A 56 -30.90 50.96 -22.03
CA PHE A 56 -31.67 50.80 -23.31
C PHE A 56 -31.66 51.94 -24.37
N GLY A 57 -31.90 51.73 -25.68
CA GLY A 57 -32.29 50.53 -26.45
C GLY A 57 -33.42 50.80 -27.47
N SER A 58 -33.25 50.42 -28.75
CA SER A 58 -34.21 50.50 -29.91
C SER A 58 -34.74 51.91 -30.31
N THR A 59 -35.34 52.21 -31.49
CA THR A 59 -35.75 51.47 -32.73
C THR A 59 -35.84 52.46 -33.95
N GLU A 60 -36.09 51.95 -35.18
CA GLU A 60 -36.74 52.65 -36.35
C GLU A 60 -35.99 53.88 -36.96
N GLU A 61 -36.21 54.42 -38.18
CA GLU A 61 -36.81 54.07 -39.50
C GLU A 61 -36.29 55.15 -40.51
N SER A 62 -36.37 55.11 -41.85
CA SER A 62 -36.50 54.07 -42.91
C SER A 62 -36.33 54.75 -44.30
N SER A 63 -36.09 54.00 -45.40
CA SER A 63 -36.52 54.31 -46.79
C SER A 63 -35.90 53.40 -47.87
N GLU A 64 -36.74 52.94 -48.82
CA GLU A 64 -36.35 52.41 -50.14
C GLU A 64 -36.63 53.50 -51.23
N PRO A 65 -36.27 53.31 -52.53
CA PRO A 65 -37.01 52.42 -53.43
C PRO A 65 -36.15 51.52 -54.36
N VAL A 66 -36.87 50.72 -55.16
CA VAL A 66 -36.46 49.51 -55.91
C VAL A 66 -36.07 49.71 -57.40
N GLU A 67 -35.72 48.57 -58.04
CA GLU A 67 -35.65 48.23 -59.49
C GLU A 67 -34.27 48.28 -60.21
N ASP A 68 -33.93 47.37 -61.16
CA ASP A 68 -34.17 45.90 -61.31
C ASP A 68 -33.26 45.31 -62.44
N LEU A 69 -33.23 43.96 -62.60
CA LEU A 69 -32.70 43.14 -63.73
C LEU A 69 -31.15 43.08 -63.89
N SER A 70 -30.44 42.00 -63.54
CA SER A 70 -30.30 40.64 -64.17
C SER A 70 -29.31 40.56 -65.37
N ASP A 71 -28.58 39.47 -65.69
CA ASP A 71 -28.76 38.03 -65.38
C ASP A 71 -27.46 37.15 -65.51
N ASP A 72 -27.56 35.88 -65.08
CA ASP A 72 -26.85 34.62 -65.47
C ASP A 72 -25.34 34.28 -65.11
N ASP A 73 -25.20 33.45 -64.05
CA ASP A 73 -24.40 32.19 -63.86
C ASP A 73 -22.87 32.05 -64.17
N GLY A 74 -22.22 31.08 -63.48
CA GLY A 74 -20.85 30.63 -63.80
C GLY A 74 -20.29 29.35 -63.12
N GLY A 75 -20.83 28.89 -61.98
CA GLY A 75 -20.56 27.58 -61.36
C GLY A 75 -19.28 27.35 -60.50
N GLY A 76 -19.44 26.62 -59.39
CA GLY A 76 -18.39 26.10 -58.49
C GLY A 76 -18.91 24.90 -57.68
N SER A 77 -18.04 24.10 -57.04
CA SER A 77 -18.43 22.85 -56.35
C SER A 77 -17.58 22.55 -55.11
N ALA A 78 -18.20 22.05 -54.05
CA ALA A 78 -17.58 21.56 -52.82
C ALA A 78 -18.35 20.36 -52.23
N ARG A 79 -17.74 19.62 -51.30
CA ARG A 79 -18.35 18.54 -50.50
C ARG A 79 -18.67 19.03 -49.09
N SER A 80 -19.57 18.35 -48.38
CA SER A 80 -20.04 18.71 -47.04
C SER A 80 -20.03 17.56 -46.04
N SER A 81 -19.76 17.91 -44.79
CA SER A 81 -19.98 17.21 -43.52
C SER A 81 -19.78 18.27 -42.42
N ASP A 82 -20.61 18.46 -41.40
CA ASP A 82 -21.74 17.65 -40.92
C ASP A 82 -22.72 18.52 -40.09
N ASP A 83 -23.78 17.89 -39.56
CA ASP A 83 -24.60 18.28 -38.38
C ASP A 83 -25.70 19.37 -38.53
N GLY A 84 -26.75 19.29 -37.69
CA GLY A 84 -27.65 20.42 -37.37
C GLY A 84 -29.15 20.38 -37.79
N LEU A 85 -29.94 19.43 -37.26
CA LEU A 85 -31.38 19.55 -36.89
C LEU A 85 -32.40 20.28 -37.82
N SER A 86 -33.51 19.59 -38.16
CA SER A 86 -34.89 20.05 -37.79
C SER A 86 -36.03 19.10 -38.24
N LYS A 87 -37.23 19.34 -37.68
CA LYS A 87 -38.46 18.53 -37.80
C LYS A 87 -39.02 18.48 -39.23
N GLY A 88 -39.45 17.29 -39.67
CA GLY A 88 -40.24 17.13 -40.90
C GLY A 88 -41.71 16.82 -40.62
N SER A 89 -42.63 17.60 -41.19
CA SER A 89 -44.06 17.27 -41.26
C SER A 89 -44.38 16.57 -42.58
N ILE A 90 -45.11 15.46 -42.53
CA ILE A 90 -45.47 14.64 -43.69
C ILE A 90 -46.62 15.30 -44.47
N ASP A 91 -46.55 15.28 -45.80
CA ASP A 91 -47.75 15.14 -46.63
C ASP A 91 -47.43 14.35 -47.91
N GLN A 92 -48.32 13.44 -48.31
CA GLN A 92 -48.09 12.48 -49.40
C GLN A 92 -49.02 12.72 -50.58
N LYS A 93 -48.51 12.62 -51.82
CA LYS A 93 -49.36 12.40 -53.01
C LYS A 93 -48.81 11.30 -53.91
N ALA A 94 -49.53 10.18 -53.91
CA ALA A 94 -49.22 9.00 -54.70
C ALA A 94 -49.43 9.22 -56.21
N LYS A 95 -48.83 8.34 -57.01
CA LYS A 95 -49.32 7.97 -58.35
C LYS A 95 -49.38 6.45 -58.47
N ILE A 96 -50.47 5.97 -59.04
CA ILE A 96 -50.85 4.56 -59.11
C ILE A 96 -50.42 3.99 -60.46
N ALA A 97 -50.02 2.71 -60.48
CA ALA A 97 -49.99 1.85 -61.66
C ALA A 97 -50.76 0.55 -61.34
N GLN A 98 -51.28 -0.13 -62.36
CA GLN A 98 -52.28 -1.21 -62.23
C GLN A 98 -51.68 -2.61 -62.47
N PRO A 99 -52.38 -3.69 -62.04
CA PRO A 99 -51.83 -5.04 -61.97
C PRO A 99 -51.81 -5.80 -63.30
N VAL A 100 -51.16 -6.97 -63.29
CA VAL A 100 -51.21 -8.01 -64.34
C VAL A 100 -51.30 -9.37 -63.65
N ASP A 101 -52.22 -10.21 -64.09
CA ASP A 101 -52.50 -11.53 -63.50
C ASP A 101 -51.51 -12.62 -63.97
N ILE A 102 -51.32 -13.66 -63.14
CA ILE A 102 -50.60 -14.90 -63.50
C ILE A 102 -51.38 -16.08 -62.91
N GLU A 103 -51.75 -17.04 -63.75
CA GLU A 103 -52.46 -18.27 -63.37
C GLU A 103 -51.49 -19.38 -62.90
N VAL A 104 -52.01 -20.36 -62.16
CA VAL A 104 -51.27 -21.50 -61.59
C VAL A 104 -51.92 -22.81 -62.01
N GLU A 105 -51.14 -23.75 -62.56
CA GLU A 105 -51.50 -25.17 -62.67
C GLU A 105 -50.59 -26.02 -61.76
N THR A 106 -51.16 -27.08 -61.16
CA THR A 106 -50.47 -27.94 -60.19
C THR A 106 -50.51 -29.41 -60.59
N THR A 107 -49.34 -30.01 -60.85
CA THR A 107 -49.07 -31.46 -60.72
C THR A 107 -47.59 -31.68 -60.39
N GLY A 108 -47.20 -32.66 -59.58
CA GLY A 108 -48.00 -33.66 -58.85
C GLY A 108 -47.20 -34.39 -57.78
N LEU A 109 -47.83 -35.33 -57.07
CA LEU A 109 -47.27 -36.00 -55.90
C LEU A 109 -46.22 -37.08 -56.24
N SER A 110 -45.18 -37.18 -55.41
CA SER A 110 -44.81 -38.46 -54.76
C SER A 110 -43.81 -38.24 -53.61
N GLY A 111 -44.25 -38.41 -52.37
CA GLY A 111 -43.39 -38.30 -51.18
C GLY A 111 -44.20 -37.95 -49.93
N GLU A 112 -44.46 -38.94 -49.08
CA GLU A 112 -45.16 -38.77 -47.80
C GLU A 112 -44.20 -38.26 -46.72
N ILE A 113 -44.62 -37.27 -45.92
CA ILE A 113 -44.20 -37.01 -44.53
C ILE A 113 -45.19 -35.97 -43.95
N PRO A 114 -45.56 -36.05 -42.65
CA PRO A 114 -46.98 -36.00 -42.29
C PRO A 114 -47.50 -34.67 -41.73
N ASP A 115 -48.82 -34.59 -41.65
CA ASP A 115 -49.60 -33.49 -41.08
C ASP A 115 -49.31 -33.25 -39.58
N ASN A 116 -49.13 -31.98 -39.21
CA ASN A 116 -49.86 -31.34 -38.11
C ASN A 116 -49.59 -29.82 -38.09
N GLU A 117 -50.55 -29.08 -37.52
CA GLU A 117 -50.44 -27.67 -37.08
C GLU A 117 -50.16 -26.61 -38.17
N GLU A 118 -51.23 -26.04 -38.72
CA GLU A 118 -51.39 -24.60 -39.05
C GLU A 118 -52.85 -24.36 -39.53
N GLU A 119 -53.73 -23.77 -38.69
CA GLU A 119 -55.07 -23.31 -39.13
C GLU A 119 -55.08 -21.80 -39.50
N ASP A 120 -53.98 -21.09 -39.24
CA ASP A 120 -53.90 -19.63 -39.22
C ASP A 120 -53.82 -18.97 -40.60
N ASP A 121 -53.47 -19.72 -41.65
CA ASP A 121 -53.23 -19.18 -43.01
C ASP A 121 -54.54 -18.90 -43.79
N ARG A 122 -55.59 -18.46 -43.07
CA ARG A 122 -56.88 -18.00 -43.62
C ARG A 122 -57.05 -16.50 -43.37
N PRO A 123 -57.34 -15.68 -44.39
CA PRO A 123 -57.49 -14.24 -44.19
C PRO A 123 -58.65 -13.92 -43.25
N ASN A 124 -58.38 -13.15 -42.19
CA ASN A 124 -59.35 -12.75 -41.16
C ASN A 124 -60.32 -11.66 -41.64
N PHE A 125 -61.04 -11.92 -42.73
CA PHE A 125 -62.18 -11.12 -43.18
C PHE A 125 -63.14 -11.96 -44.04
N ARG A 126 -64.41 -11.56 -44.03
CA ARG A 126 -65.49 -12.14 -44.86
C ARG A 126 -65.99 -11.08 -45.83
N VAL A 127 -66.01 -11.39 -47.12
CA VAL A 127 -66.52 -10.47 -48.14
C VAL A 127 -68.05 -10.54 -48.18
N GLN A 128 -68.71 -9.41 -47.91
CA GLN A 128 -70.16 -9.25 -48.12
C GLN A 128 -70.42 -8.04 -49.02
N LYS A 129 -71.60 -7.98 -49.65
CA LYS A 129 -71.99 -6.82 -50.46
C LYS A 129 -72.70 -5.79 -49.61
N ASP A 130 -72.23 -4.55 -49.63
CA ASP A 130 -72.92 -3.41 -49.04
C ASP A 130 -74.25 -3.13 -49.75
N ALA A 131 -75.11 -2.32 -49.15
CA ALA A 131 -76.43 -1.93 -49.69
C ALA A 131 -76.38 -1.29 -51.11
N ASN A 132 -75.21 -0.84 -51.56
CA ASN A 132 -74.97 -0.28 -52.89
C ASN A 132 -74.36 -1.29 -53.90
N GLY A 133 -74.18 -2.56 -53.53
CA GLY A 133 -73.72 -3.66 -54.41
C GLY A 133 -72.20 -3.87 -54.50
N ASN A 134 -71.41 -2.94 -53.96
CA ASN A 134 -69.95 -3.05 -53.85
C ASN A 134 -69.55 -4.09 -52.79
N ASP A 135 -68.38 -4.69 -52.98
CA ASP A 135 -67.79 -5.66 -52.03
C ASP A 135 -67.13 -4.95 -50.84
N ARG A 136 -67.46 -5.41 -49.64
CA ARG A 136 -66.98 -4.92 -48.34
C ARG A 136 -66.36 -6.06 -47.55
N TYR A 137 -65.20 -5.78 -46.98
CA TYR A 137 -64.48 -6.67 -46.08
C TYR A 137 -65.01 -6.46 -44.67
N ILE A 138 -65.65 -7.49 -44.12
CA ILE A 138 -66.10 -7.55 -42.72
C ILE A 138 -65.09 -8.41 -41.96
N TYR A 139 -64.27 -7.77 -41.14
CA TYR A 139 -63.44 -8.44 -40.14
C TYR A 139 -64.35 -8.99 -39.03
N ASP A 140 -63.91 -10.03 -38.32
CA ASP A 140 -64.60 -10.41 -37.07
C ASP A 140 -64.46 -9.28 -36.03
N GLU A 141 -65.39 -9.21 -35.07
CA GLU A 141 -65.46 -8.09 -34.12
C GLU A 141 -64.23 -8.07 -33.20
N ILE A 142 -63.69 -6.89 -32.91
CA ILE A 142 -62.55 -6.73 -32.01
C ILE A 142 -63.05 -6.89 -30.58
N ASP A 143 -62.83 -8.07 -30.00
CA ASP A 143 -62.97 -8.27 -28.56
C ASP A 143 -61.94 -7.38 -27.82
N PRO A 144 -62.37 -6.48 -26.93
CA PRO A 144 -61.46 -5.69 -26.10
C PRO A 144 -60.97 -6.57 -24.94
N ASP A 145 -59.97 -7.41 -25.22
CA ASP A 145 -59.36 -8.33 -24.26
C ASP A 145 -58.09 -7.74 -23.61
N ASP A 146 -57.82 -8.15 -22.37
CA ASP A 146 -56.86 -7.54 -21.45
C ASP A 146 -55.40 -7.92 -21.79
N ASN A 147 -54.89 -7.34 -22.88
CA ASN A 147 -53.51 -7.54 -23.35
C ASN A 147 -52.49 -6.98 -22.35
N SER A 148 -51.42 -7.75 -22.09
CA SER A 148 -50.47 -7.56 -20.98
C SER A 148 -49.52 -6.34 -21.06
N GLU A 149 -49.84 -5.34 -21.87
CA GLU A 149 -49.15 -4.04 -21.97
C GLU A 149 -50.10 -2.83 -21.75
N LEU A 150 -51.38 -3.07 -21.44
CA LEU A 150 -52.36 -2.01 -21.13
C LEU A 150 -52.55 -1.86 -19.62
N ASP A 151 -52.16 -0.69 -19.08
CA ASP A 151 -52.38 -0.29 -17.68
C ASP A 151 -53.87 0.04 -17.40
N GLU A 152 -54.74 -0.96 -17.37
CA GLU A 152 -56.08 -0.85 -16.74
C GLU A 152 -56.08 -1.47 -15.32
N LEU A 153 -56.77 -0.81 -14.40
CA LEU A 153 -56.76 -1.13 -12.97
C LEU A 153 -57.48 -2.46 -12.68
N GLY A 154 -56.78 -3.43 -12.12
CA GLY A 154 -57.34 -4.72 -11.74
C GLY A 154 -58.54 -4.62 -10.79
N PRO A 155 -59.45 -5.62 -10.77
CA PRO A 155 -60.77 -5.49 -10.12
C PRO A 155 -60.75 -5.31 -8.59
N GLU A 156 -59.61 -5.55 -7.93
CA GLU A 156 -59.39 -5.32 -6.50
C GLU A 156 -58.58 -4.04 -6.20
N GLU A 157 -58.19 -3.24 -7.21
CA GLU A 157 -57.35 -2.05 -7.05
C GLU A 157 -58.10 -0.80 -6.57
N ASN A 158 -57.31 0.25 -6.25
CA ASN A 158 -57.71 1.38 -5.43
C ASN A 158 -57.95 2.63 -6.28
N THR A 159 -59.20 3.09 -6.36
CA THR A 159 -59.63 4.18 -7.28
C THR A 159 -59.30 5.60 -6.80
N ILE A 160 -58.39 5.74 -5.84
CA ILE A 160 -58.10 7.03 -5.16
C ILE A 160 -57.32 8.02 -6.03
N GLY A 161 -56.63 7.56 -7.06
CA GLY A 161 -55.78 8.39 -7.92
C GLY A 161 -54.61 9.04 -7.17
N ASN A 162 -54.04 10.10 -7.75
CA ASN A 162 -52.89 10.81 -7.20
C ASN A 162 -53.27 11.79 -6.07
N ILE A 163 -53.69 11.24 -4.92
CA ILE A 163 -53.92 11.98 -3.67
C ILE A 163 -53.00 11.45 -2.56
N PRO A 164 -52.51 12.32 -1.64
CA PRO A 164 -51.56 11.89 -0.62
C PRO A 164 -52.23 10.95 0.40
N LEU A 165 -51.59 9.79 0.64
CA LEU A 165 -52.11 8.71 1.50
C LEU A 165 -52.32 9.13 2.97
N SER A 166 -51.77 10.26 3.40
CA SER A 166 -51.94 10.81 4.75
C SER A 166 -53.40 11.08 5.15
N PHE A 167 -54.29 11.32 4.18
CA PHE A 167 -55.74 11.38 4.42
C PHE A 167 -56.33 10.07 4.95
N TYR A 168 -55.68 8.92 4.71
CA TYR A 168 -56.11 7.59 5.13
C TYR A 168 -55.38 7.05 6.36
N ASP A 169 -54.40 7.76 6.94
CA ASP A 169 -53.59 7.24 8.07
C ASP A 169 -54.36 7.10 9.38
N HIS A 170 -55.45 7.85 9.53
CA HIS A 170 -56.37 7.76 10.65
C HIS A 170 -57.47 6.71 10.44
N PHE A 171 -57.47 6.00 9.30
CA PHE A 171 -58.51 5.06 8.90
C PHE A 171 -57.99 3.62 8.75
N PRO A 172 -58.81 2.60 9.06
CA PRO A 172 -58.43 1.18 8.95
C PRO A 172 -58.43 0.64 7.51
N HIS A 173 -58.76 1.49 6.53
CA HIS A 173 -58.85 1.19 5.11
C HIS A 173 -58.18 2.32 4.31
N ILE A 174 -57.65 1.99 3.14
CA ILE A 174 -57.13 2.96 2.16
C ILE A 174 -58.06 2.88 0.97
N GLY A 175 -58.78 3.98 0.68
CA GLY A 175 -59.63 4.08 -0.50
C GLY A 175 -60.74 3.02 -0.64
N TYR A 176 -61.18 2.82 -1.88
CA TYR A 176 -62.30 1.96 -2.27
C TYR A 176 -62.04 1.35 -3.65
N ASN A 177 -62.53 0.12 -3.87
CA ASN A 177 -62.53 -0.53 -5.19
C ASN A 177 -63.52 0.17 -6.15
N ILE A 178 -63.41 -0.11 -7.45
CA ILE A 178 -64.40 0.30 -8.48
C ILE A 178 -65.83 -0.07 -8.05
N ASN A 179 -66.00 -1.24 -7.42
CA ASN A 179 -67.27 -1.75 -6.89
C ASN A 179 -67.72 -1.14 -5.54
N GLY A 180 -67.10 -0.05 -5.06
CA GLY A 180 -67.49 0.64 -3.82
C GLY A 180 -67.23 -0.11 -2.51
N LYS A 181 -66.51 -1.24 -2.56
CA LYS A 181 -66.00 -1.96 -1.39
C LYS A 181 -64.80 -1.22 -0.77
N LYS A 182 -64.49 -1.49 0.50
CA LYS A 182 -63.36 -0.88 1.23
C LYS A 182 -62.12 -1.77 1.16
N ILE A 183 -61.00 -1.23 0.70
CA ILE A 183 -59.71 -1.93 0.73
C ILE A 183 -59.10 -1.75 2.12
N MET A 184 -59.25 -2.77 2.96
CA MET A 184 -58.75 -2.79 4.33
C MET A 184 -57.22 -2.76 4.34
N ARG A 185 -56.61 -2.01 5.27
CA ARG A 185 -55.16 -2.06 5.43
C ARG A 185 -54.72 -3.48 5.81
N PRO A 186 -53.61 -4.00 5.26
CA PRO A 186 -53.05 -5.28 5.67
C PRO A 186 -52.71 -5.25 7.17
N ALA A 187 -52.69 -6.43 7.79
CA ALA A 187 -52.31 -6.55 9.18
C ALA A 187 -50.91 -5.96 9.38
N LYS A 188 -50.80 -4.96 10.27
CA LYS A 188 -49.49 -4.44 10.68
C LYS A 188 -48.69 -5.60 11.28
N GLY A 189 -47.46 -5.79 10.79
CA GLY A 189 -46.52 -6.77 11.35
C GLY A 189 -46.27 -6.53 12.84
N ALA A 190 -45.60 -7.46 13.49
CA ALA A 190 -45.16 -7.24 14.86
C ALA A 190 -44.26 -6.00 14.92
N ALA A 191 -44.26 -5.29 16.05
CA ALA A 191 -43.40 -4.11 16.25
C ALA A 191 -41.88 -4.45 16.21
N LEU A 192 -41.52 -5.73 16.13
CA LEU A 192 -40.17 -6.22 15.85
C LEU A 192 -39.87 -6.27 14.36
N ASP A 193 -40.84 -6.64 13.51
CA ASP A 193 -40.66 -6.79 12.06
C ASP A 193 -40.37 -5.42 11.44
N ALA A 194 -41.23 -4.43 11.74
CA ALA A 194 -41.03 -3.03 11.32
C ALA A 194 -39.78 -2.36 11.93
N LEU A 195 -39.15 -2.98 12.94
CA LEU A 195 -37.86 -2.56 13.48
C LEU A 195 -36.71 -3.25 12.74
N LEU A 196 -36.84 -4.54 12.40
CA LEU A 196 -35.91 -5.26 11.53
C LEU A 196 -35.81 -4.61 10.15
N ASP A 197 -36.93 -4.25 9.52
CA ASP A 197 -36.98 -3.55 8.22
C ASP A 197 -36.24 -2.19 8.26
N SER A 198 -36.13 -1.58 9.45
CA SER A 198 -35.40 -0.33 9.69
C SER A 198 -33.89 -0.51 9.96
N MET A 199 -33.45 -1.74 10.27
CA MET A 199 -32.05 -2.11 10.51
C MET A 199 -31.41 -2.83 9.33
N GLU A 200 -32.15 -3.73 8.67
CA GLU A 200 -31.75 -4.46 7.46
C GLU A 200 -32.81 -4.23 6.38
N ILE A 201 -32.57 -3.23 5.53
CA ILE A 201 -33.50 -2.79 4.48
C ILE A 201 -33.81 -3.95 3.50
N PRO A 202 -35.09 -4.23 3.18
CA PRO A 202 -35.47 -5.26 2.20
C PRO A 202 -34.85 -5.02 0.81
N LYS A 203 -34.51 -6.11 0.10
CA LYS A 203 -33.68 -6.07 -1.11
C LYS A 203 -34.30 -5.29 -2.29
N GLY A 204 -35.62 -5.14 -2.34
CA GLY A 204 -36.34 -4.35 -3.34
C GLY A 204 -36.95 -3.06 -2.82
N TRP A 205 -36.60 -2.63 -1.59
CA TRP A 205 -37.27 -1.51 -0.91
C TRP A 205 -37.08 -0.18 -1.63
N THR A 206 -38.19 0.41 -2.10
CA THR A 206 -38.20 1.71 -2.79
C THR A 206 -38.29 2.91 -1.84
N GLY A 207 -38.60 2.69 -0.56
CA GLY A 207 -38.95 3.74 0.40
C GLY A 207 -40.36 4.33 0.21
N LEU A 208 -41.08 3.95 -0.85
CA LEU A 208 -42.47 4.33 -1.08
C LEU A 208 -43.44 3.33 -0.45
N THR A 209 -44.70 3.75 -0.33
CA THR A 209 -45.82 2.86 0.03
C THR A 209 -46.72 2.70 -1.19
N ASP A 210 -47.08 1.45 -1.48
CA ASP A 210 -47.95 1.07 -2.57
C ASP A 210 -49.37 1.63 -2.31
N PRO A 211 -49.94 2.45 -3.23
CA PRO A 211 -51.28 3.00 -3.06
C PRO A 211 -52.40 1.95 -3.20
N SER A 212 -52.12 0.80 -3.83
CA SER A 212 -53.10 -0.27 -3.99
C SER A 212 -53.32 -1.05 -2.68
N THR A 213 -52.26 -1.65 -2.11
CA THR A 213 -52.35 -2.48 -0.89
C THR A 213 -51.93 -1.78 0.41
N GLY A 214 -51.26 -0.63 0.35
CA GLY A 214 -50.78 0.09 1.55
C GLY A 214 -49.60 -0.55 2.27
N LYS A 215 -48.90 -1.48 1.62
CA LYS A 215 -47.59 -2.03 2.05
C LYS A 215 -46.45 -1.08 1.66
N PRO A 216 -45.21 -1.27 2.17
CA PRO A 216 -44.03 -0.78 1.45
C PRO A 216 -44.04 -1.34 0.01
N LEU A 217 -43.72 -0.49 -0.97
CA LEU A 217 -43.55 -0.90 -2.36
C LEU A 217 -42.16 -1.52 -2.52
N GLU A 218 -42.12 -2.81 -2.88
CA GLU A 218 -40.90 -3.57 -3.12
C GLU A 218 -40.83 -4.02 -4.57
N LEU A 219 -39.72 -3.74 -5.24
CA LEU A 219 -39.46 -4.18 -6.62
C LEU A 219 -39.17 -5.68 -6.69
N SER A 220 -39.63 -6.35 -7.75
CA SER A 220 -39.27 -7.75 -8.01
C SER A 220 -37.79 -7.91 -8.36
N GLN A 221 -37.28 -9.14 -8.27
CA GLN A 221 -35.89 -9.43 -8.66
C GLN A 221 -35.68 -9.29 -10.17
N GLU A 222 -36.74 -9.41 -10.97
CA GLU A 222 -36.71 -9.25 -12.42
C GLU A 222 -36.67 -7.75 -12.80
N GLU A 223 -37.50 -6.92 -12.16
CA GLU A 223 -37.41 -5.44 -12.28
C GLU A 223 -36.04 -4.91 -11.86
N LEU A 224 -35.48 -5.37 -10.74
CA LEU A 224 -34.15 -4.97 -10.27
C LEU A 224 -33.04 -5.37 -11.25
N ASN A 225 -33.16 -6.56 -11.87
CA ASN A 225 -32.22 -7.00 -12.89
C ASN A 225 -32.38 -6.21 -14.20
N LEU A 226 -33.61 -5.90 -14.62
CA LEU A 226 -33.90 -5.10 -15.81
C LEU A 226 -33.42 -3.65 -15.64
N LEU A 227 -33.71 -3.01 -14.51
CA LEU A 227 -33.22 -1.66 -14.18
C LEU A 227 -31.68 -1.62 -14.13
N LYS A 228 -31.05 -2.67 -13.60
CA LYS A 228 -29.58 -2.81 -13.64
C LYS A 228 -29.07 -2.99 -15.07
N LYS A 229 -29.69 -3.83 -15.91
CA LYS A 229 -29.33 -4.00 -17.32
C LYS A 229 -29.36 -2.63 -18.03
N VAL A 230 -30.49 -1.92 -17.92
CA VAL A 230 -30.70 -0.57 -18.47
C VAL A 230 -29.62 0.42 -17.97
N GLN A 231 -29.33 0.46 -16.67
CA GLN A 231 -28.30 1.36 -16.11
C GLN A 231 -26.90 1.08 -16.68
N MET A 232 -26.59 -0.17 -16.98
CA MET A 232 -25.30 -0.61 -17.53
C MET A 232 -25.24 -0.53 -19.08
N ASN A 233 -26.34 -0.13 -19.74
CA ASN A 233 -26.56 -0.26 -21.18
C ASN A 233 -26.42 -1.71 -21.70
N GLU A 234 -26.75 -2.69 -20.85
CA GLU A 234 -26.95 -4.09 -21.25
C GLU A 234 -28.38 -4.25 -21.82
N ILE A 235 -28.56 -5.16 -22.78
CA ILE A 235 -29.86 -5.35 -23.45
C ILE A 235 -30.90 -5.95 -22.48
N PRO A 236 -32.08 -5.32 -22.29
CA PRO A 236 -33.10 -5.78 -21.36
C PRO A 236 -33.63 -7.19 -21.65
N GLU A 237 -33.88 -7.48 -22.93
CA GLU A 237 -34.52 -8.70 -23.41
C GLU A 237 -33.53 -9.88 -23.49
N ASP A 238 -33.88 -11.02 -22.89
CA ASP A 238 -33.08 -12.25 -22.94
C ASP A 238 -33.44 -13.08 -24.18
N GLY A 239 -32.72 -12.86 -25.28
CA GLY A 239 -32.88 -13.59 -26.53
C GLY A 239 -32.31 -12.87 -27.75
N TYR A 240 -32.19 -11.54 -27.69
CA TYR A 240 -31.68 -10.68 -28.75
C TYR A 240 -30.18 -10.89 -29.04
N ASP A 241 -29.81 -11.21 -30.28
CA ASP A 241 -28.42 -11.23 -30.75
C ASP A 241 -28.02 -9.85 -31.33
N PRO A 242 -27.05 -9.11 -30.75
CA PRO A 242 -26.61 -7.82 -31.28
C PRO A 242 -25.88 -7.89 -32.62
N TYR A 243 -25.56 -9.11 -33.10
CA TYR A 243 -24.69 -9.35 -34.25
C TYR A 243 -25.31 -10.36 -35.24
N GLU A 244 -26.64 -10.35 -35.38
CA GLU A 244 -27.33 -11.14 -36.40
C GLU A 244 -26.69 -10.97 -37.80
N PRO A 245 -26.48 -12.06 -38.55
CA PRO A 245 -25.90 -12.00 -39.88
C PRO A 245 -26.87 -11.32 -40.85
N THR A 246 -26.38 -10.35 -41.63
CA THR A 246 -27.18 -9.58 -42.58
C THR A 246 -27.85 -10.47 -43.63
N VAL A 247 -29.15 -10.72 -43.48
CA VAL A 247 -29.92 -11.58 -44.40
C VAL A 247 -30.17 -10.85 -45.71
N GLU A 248 -29.53 -11.30 -46.79
CA GLU A 248 -29.62 -10.72 -48.14
C GLU A 248 -30.95 -11.07 -48.86
N TYR A 249 -32.10 -10.82 -48.22
CA TYR A 249 -33.44 -11.16 -48.74
C TYR A 249 -33.79 -10.45 -50.07
N PHE A 250 -33.12 -9.35 -50.37
CA PHE A 250 -33.27 -8.57 -51.61
C PHE A 250 -32.15 -8.87 -52.63
N THR A 251 -30.88 -8.69 -52.24
CA THR A 251 -29.71 -8.80 -53.13
C THR A 251 -29.41 -10.22 -53.61
N SER A 252 -29.93 -11.26 -52.94
CA SER A 252 -29.92 -12.65 -53.44
C SER A 252 -30.63 -12.83 -54.79
N LYS A 253 -31.49 -11.90 -55.21
CA LYS A 253 -32.20 -11.91 -56.49
C LYS A 253 -31.53 -10.93 -57.47
N THR A 254 -30.63 -11.43 -58.30
CA THR A 254 -29.86 -10.60 -59.24
C THR A 254 -30.72 -10.05 -60.38
N GLU A 255 -30.68 -8.73 -60.59
CA GLU A 255 -31.43 -8.07 -61.67
C GLU A 255 -30.81 -8.35 -63.06
N ILE A 256 -31.64 -8.80 -64.00
CA ILE A 256 -31.22 -9.16 -65.37
C ILE A 256 -31.27 -7.95 -66.32
N MET A 257 -32.08 -6.94 -66.00
CA MET A 257 -32.24 -5.70 -66.78
C MET A 257 -31.93 -4.48 -65.91
N PRO A 258 -31.40 -3.38 -66.46
CA PRO A 258 -31.20 -2.16 -65.69
C PRO A 258 -32.55 -1.54 -65.30
N LEU A 259 -32.64 -1.03 -64.06
CA LEU A 259 -33.80 -0.34 -63.46
C LEU A 259 -34.44 0.78 -64.30
N SER A 260 -33.78 1.25 -65.37
CA SER A 260 -34.32 2.29 -66.25
C SER A 260 -34.01 2.00 -67.71
N ALA A 261 -35.07 1.90 -68.52
CA ALA A 261 -35.01 1.82 -69.98
C ALA A 261 -34.85 3.20 -70.67
N ALA A 262 -34.29 4.19 -69.97
CA ALA A 262 -34.12 5.55 -70.50
C ALA A 262 -33.14 5.57 -71.70
N PRO A 263 -33.53 6.11 -72.87
CA PRO A 263 -32.70 6.09 -74.07
C PRO A 263 -31.46 6.97 -73.92
N GLU A 264 -30.30 6.48 -74.38
CA GLU A 264 -29.04 7.18 -74.20
C GLU A 264 -28.99 8.55 -74.92
N PRO A 265 -28.63 9.65 -74.22
CA PRO A 265 -28.57 10.96 -74.83
C PRO A 265 -27.33 11.10 -75.72
N LYS A 266 -27.51 11.63 -76.94
CA LYS A 266 -26.47 11.77 -77.99
C LYS A 266 -25.12 12.39 -77.53
N ARG A 267 -25.10 13.14 -76.42
CA ARG A 267 -23.88 13.62 -75.75
C ARG A 267 -22.92 12.53 -75.24
N ARG A 268 -23.35 11.25 -75.19
CA ARG A 268 -22.47 10.09 -74.93
C ARG A 268 -21.62 9.69 -76.15
N PHE A 269 -22.05 10.05 -77.37
CA PHE A 269 -21.43 9.62 -78.64
C PHE A 269 -20.83 10.77 -79.47
N VAL A 270 -21.20 12.01 -79.18
CA VAL A 270 -20.72 13.23 -79.87
C VAL A 270 -19.74 13.97 -78.95
N PRO A 271 -18.61 14.52 -79.47
CA PRO A 271 -17.65 15.28 -78.67
C PRO A 271 -18.28 16.35 -77.77
N SER A 272 -17.67 16.56 -76.60
CA SER A 272 -18.30 17.28 -75.50
C SER A 272 -18.51 18.77 -75.81
N LYS A 273 -19.77 19.20 -75.89
CA LYS A 273 -20.11 20.63 -76.00
C LYS A 273 -19.69 21.45 -74.78
N HIS A 274 -19.54 20.82 -73.60
CA HIS A 274 -19.02 21.50 -72.40
C HIS A 274 -17.51 21.72 -72.49
N GLU A 275 -16.77 20.73 -73.02
CA GLU A 275 -15.35 20.86 -73.34
C GLU A 275 -15.12 21.95 -74.37
N ALA A 276 -15.89 21.97 -75.47
CA ALA A 276 -15.83 23.04 -76.47
C ALA A 276 -16.11 24.44 -75.86
N LYS A 277 -17.10 24.58 -74.97
CA LYS A 277 -17.30 25.82 -74.20
C LYS A 277 -16.08 26.17 -73.33
N ARG A 278 -15.48 25.20 -72.64
CA ARG A 278 -14.30 25.41 -71.78
C ARG A 278 -13.06 25.81 -72.59
N VAL A 279 -12.79 25.16 -73.72
CA VAL A 279 -11.73 25.53 -74.67
C VAL A 279 -11.92 26.97 -75.16
N MET A 280 -13.14 27.35 -75.55
CA MET A 280 -13.42 28.73 -75.97
C MET A 280 -13.27 29.76 -74.84
N LYS A 281 -13.60 29.40 -73.59
CA LYS A 281 -13.35 30.24 -72.40
C LYS A 281 -11.85 30.43 -72.15
N ILE A 282 -11.04 29.36 -72.32
CA ILE A 282 -9.58 29.41 -72.19
C ILE A 282 -8.96 30.22 -73.34
N VAL A 283 -9.34 29.99 -74.60
CA VAL A 283 -8.87 30.78 -75.76
C VAL A 283 -9.18 32.26 -75.60
N ARG A 284 -10.35 32.60 -75.04
CA ARG A 284 -10.69 33.99 -74.70
C ARG A 284 -9.79 34.54 -73.59
N ALA A 285 -9.56 33.80 -72.51
CA ALA A 285 -8.67 34.21 -71.42
C ALA A 285 -7.19 34.34 -71.84
N ILE A 286 -6.73 33.56 -72.84
CA ILE A 286 -5.40 33.71 -73.46
C ILE A 286 -5.32 35.01 -74.28
N ARG A 287 -6.33 35.32 -75.11
CA ARG A 287 -6.40 36.61 -75.83
C ARG A 287 -6.48 37.82 -74.90
N GLU A 288 -7.14 37.66 -73.76
CA GLU A 288 -7.24 38.68 -72.71
C GLU A 288 -6.03 38.66 -71.73
N GLY A 289 -4.98 37.90 -72.04
CA GLY A 289 -3.71 37.89 -71.30
C GLY A 289 -3.73 37.28 -69.90
N ARG A 290 -4.87 36.76 -69.42
CA ARG A 290 -5.02 36.19 -68.07
C ARG A 290 -4.56 34.73 -67.96
N ILE A 291 -4.37 34.06 -69.08
CA ILE A 291 -3.75 32.73 -69.17
C ILE A 291 -2.63 32.83 -70.18
N LEU A 292 -1.39 32.53 -69.77
CA LEU A 292 -0.27 32.44 -70.70
C LEU A 292 -0.40 31.16 -71.55
N PRO A 293 0.03 31.16 -72.83
CA PRO A 293 0.18 29.94 -73.60
C PRO A 293 1.09 28.93 -72.91
N TYR A 294 0.87 27.63 -73.17
CA TYR A 294 1.70 26.56 -72.61
C TYR A 294 3.14 26.63 -73.19
N LYS A 295 4.10 27.04 -72.34
CA LYS A 295 5.55 26.88 -72.55
C LYS A 295 5.93 25.39 -72.55
N THR A 296 7.08 25.04 -73.13
CA THR A 296 7.62 23.68 -72.99
C THR A 296 8.27 23.47 -71.60
N PRO A 297 8.44 22.21 -71.13
CA PRO A 297 9.15 21.93 -69.88
C PRO A 297 10.64 22.32 -69.86
N GLU A 298 11.22 22.68 -71.02
CA GLU A 298 12.61 23.15 -71.10
C GLU A 298 12.71 24.64 -70.75
N GLU A 299 11.80 25.48 -71.28
CA GLU A 299 11.69 26.90 -70.92
C GLU A 299 11.30 27.10 -69.44
N GLY A 300 10.54 26.16 -68.86
CA GLY A 300 10.20 26.18 -67.43
C GLY A 300 11.38 25.86 -66.50
N ARG A 301 12.42 25.16 -66.98
CA ARG A 301 13.63 24.89 -66.18
C ARG A 301 14.57 26.08 -66.08
N GLU A 302 14.47 27.03 -67.00
CA GLU A 302 15.17 28.31 -66.88
C GLU A 302 14.51 29.18 -65.80
N ASP A 303 13.17 29.16 -65.73
CA ASP A 303 12.42 29.79 -64.61
C ASP A 303 12.75 29.11 -63.25
N ASP A 304 12.92 27.77 -63.20
CA ASP A 304 13.36 27.04 -61.99
C ASP A 304 14.79 27.41 -61.53
N ALA A 305 15.66 27.90 -62.42
CA ALA A 305 17.03 28.26 -62.08
C ALA A 305 17.14 29.60 -61.32
N ASP A 306 16.13 30.46 -61.45
CA ASP A 306 15.99 31.72 -60.69
C ASP A 306 15.33 31.51 -59.31
N VAL A 307 15.05 30.26 -58.89
CA VAL A 307 14.61 29.94 -57.53
C VAL A 307 15.75 30.23 -56.53
N GLN A 308 15.69 31.41 -55.93
CA GLN A 308 16.64 31.86 -54.92
C GLN A 308 16.57 30.95 -53.68
N ASN A 309 17.58 30.09 -53.50
CA ASN A 309 17.76 29.28 -52.30
C ASN A 309 18.18 30.17 -51.11
N TYR A 310 17.20 30.70 -50.38
CA TYR A 310 17.45 31.49 -49.16
C TYR A 310 17.60 30.59 -47.93
N ASP A 311 18.61 30.88 -47.10
CA ASP A 311 18.75 30.26 -45.79
C ASP A 311 17.73 30.86 -44.80
N ILE A 312 16.72 30.07 -44.47
CA ILE A 312 15.67 30.43 -43.50
C ILE A 312 16.18 30.62 -42.06
N TRP A 313 17.38 30.14 -41.73
CA TRP A 313 17.97 30.26 -40.39
C TRP A 313 19.00 31.39 -40.27
N ALA A 314 19.38 32.06 -41.37
CA ALA A 314 20.43 33.07 -41.42
C ALA A 314 20.25 34.25 -40.43
N ASN A 315 19.02 34.47 -39.93
CA ASN A 315 18.68 35.53 -38.97
C ASN A 315 18.04 35.01 -37.67
N GLU A 316 17.96 33.69 -37.42
CA GLU A 316 17.31 33.19 -36.19
C GLU A 316 18.18 33.43 -34.94
N LYS A 317 17.55 33.95 -33.89
CA LYS A 317 18.16 34.13 -32.57
C LYS A 317 17.70 33.00 -31.65
N ALA A 318 18.64 32.36 -30.97
CA ALA A 318 18.34 31.28 -30.02
C ALA A 318 17.34 31.74 -28.95
N ARG A 319 16.24 30.99 -28.82
CA ARG A 319 15.19 31.24 -27.82
C ARG A 319 15.58 30.57 -26.49
N PRO A 320 15.23 31.15 -25.32
CA PRO A 320 15.46 30.48 -24.05
C PRO A 320 14.64 29.18 -23.95
N GLU A 321 15.20 28.14 -23.32
CA GLU A 321 14.50 26.87 -23.16
C GLU A 321 13.26 27.04 -22.26
N HIS A 322 12.09 26.70 -22.80
CA HIS A 322 10.84 26.80 -22.05
C HIS A 322 10.73 25.68 -21.00
N ILE A 323 10.22 26.00 -19.80
CA ILE A 323 10.17 25.05 -18.67
C ILE A 323 9.42 23.76 -19.02
N MET A 324 8.37 23.82 -19.84
CA MET A 324 7.63 22.62 -20.27
C MET A 324 8.30 21.81 -21.39
N HIS A 325 9.33 22.35 -22.07
CA HIS A 325 10.02 21.65 -23.15
C HIS A 325 11.19 20.82 -22.61
N VAL A 326 11.05 19.49 -22.62
CA VAL A 326 12.16 18.56 -22.34
C VAL A 326 12.76 18.12 -23.68
N PRO A 327 13.99 18.58 -24.02
CA PRO A 327 14.62 18.20 -25.28
C PRO A 327 14.82 16.67 -25.35
N ALA A 328 14.80 16.13 -26.57
CA ALA A 328 15.07 14.71 -26.78
C ALA A 328 16.52 14.38 -26.35
N PRO A 329 16.76 13.25 -25.65
CA PRO A 329 18.11 12.84 -25.29
C PRO A 329 18.91 12.56 -26.56
N LYS A 330 20.04 13.26 -26.70
CA LYS A 330 21.02 13.02 -27.76
C LYS A 330 21.68 11.66 -27.51
N LEU A 331 22.02 10.94 -28.58
CA LEU A 331 22.87 9.75 -28.48
C LEU A 331 24.25 10.15 -27.92
N PRO A 332 24.91 9.30 -27.12
CA PRO A 332 26.31 9.50 -26.79
C PRO A 332 27.18 9.43 -28.05
N PRO A 333 28.39 10.01 -28.04
CA PRO A 333 29.38 9.74 -29.09
C PRO A 333 29.80 8.25 -29.04
N PRO A 334 30.12 7.62 -30.19
CA PRO A 334 30.58 6.24 -30.24
C PRO A 334 31.76 5.93 -29.33
N GLY A 335 31.70 4.76 -28.67
CA GLY A 335 32.74 4.27 -27.77
C GLY A 335 33.88 3.51 -28.49
N PHE A 336 34.90 3.09 -27.72
CA PHE A 336 35.97 2.22 -28.23
C PHE A 336 35.49 0.78 -28.48
N ASP A 337 34.43 0.37 -27.79
CA ASP A 337 33.71 -0.90 -27.89
C ASP A 337 32.79 -0.99 -29.12
N GLU A 338 32.37 0.14 -29.68
CA GLU A 338 31.66 0.22 -30.98
C GLU A 338 32.63 0.18 -32.18
N SER A 339 33.95 0.20 -31.93
CA SER A 339 34.94 0.13 -33.00
C SER A 339 35.11 -1.30 -33.52
N TYR A 340 35.42 -1.45 -34.81
CA TYR A 340 35.56 -2.76 -35.46
C TYR A 340 36.82 -3.56 -35.04
N HIS A 341 37.73 -2.92 -34.31
CA HIS A 341 38.96 -3.50 -33.80
C HIS A 341 39.18 -2.92 -32.38
N PRO A 342 38.34 -3.32 -31.41
CA PRO A 342 38.34 -2.75 -30.08
C PRO A 342 39.56 -3.27 -29.28
N PRO A 343 40.03 -2.53 -28.26
CA PRO A 343 41.04 -3.06 -27.35
C PRO A 343 40.58 -4.39 -26.74
N PRO A 344 41.48 -5.37 -26.52
CA PRO A 344 41.09 -6.74 -26.13
C PRO A 344 40.39 -6.81 -24.77
N GLU A 345 40.50 -5.76 -23.94
CA GLU A 345 39.77 -5.60 -22.67
C GLU A 345 38.25 -5.45 -22.85
N TYR A 346 37.77 -5.10 -24.05
CA TYR A 346 36.35 -5.00 -24.39
C TYR A 346 35.80 -6.26 -25.08
N LEU A 347 36.64 -7.24 -25.40
CA LEU A 347 36.19 -8.48 -26.03
C LEU A 347 35.63 -9.43 -24.97
N PRO A 348 34.38 -9.89 -25.11
CA PRO A 348 33.68 -10.63 -24.05
C PRO A 348 34.27 -12.01 -23.83
N ASP A 349 34.34 -12.42 -22.57
CA ASP A 349 34.79 -13.76 -22.22
C ASP A 349 33.71 -14.81 -22.58
N LYS A 350 34.10 -16.08 -22.72
CA LYS A 350 33.18 -17.15 -23.17
C LYS A 350 31.99 -17.35 -22.22
N GLY A 351 32.17 -17.04 -20.93
CA GLY A 351 31.09 -17.05 -19.94
C GLY A 351 30.13 -15.87 -20.10
N GLU A 352 30.67 -14.67 -20.35
CA GLU A 352 29.90 -13.44 -20.53
C GLU A 352 29.06 -13.49 -21.82
N LYS A 353 29.66 -13.94 -22.93
CA LYS A 353 28.94 -14.18 -24.17
C LYS A 353 27.75 -15.13 -23.96
N LYS A 354 27.94 -16.22 -23.22
CA LYS A 354 26.83 -17.14 -22.91
C LYS A 354 25.78 -16.47 -22.02
N ALA A 355 26.18 -15.73 -21.00
CA ALA A 355 25.25 -15.00 -20.14
C ALA A 355 24.41 -13.96 -20.91
N TRP A 356 25.01 -13.30 -21.92
CA TRP A 356 24.31 -12.38 -22.83
C TRP A 356 23.38 -13.11 -23.81
N GLU A 357 23.77 -14.29 -24.31
CA GLU A 357 22.91 -15.16 -25.14
C GLU A 357 21.73 -15.75 -24.34
N ASP A 358 21.95 -16.15 -23.09
CA ASP A 358 20.93 -16.66 -22.15
C ASP A 358 19.99 -15.55 -21.62
N ALA A 359 20.33 -14.26 -21.75
CA ALA A 359 19.55 -13.13 -21.25
C ALA A 359 18.46 -12.67 -22.24
N ASP A 360 17.28 -12.34 -21.74
CA ASP A 360 16.19 -11.74 -22.54
C ASP A 360 16.60 -10.37 -23.11
N ILE A 361 16.10 -10.03 -24.31
CA ILE A 361 16.57 -8.87 -25.09
C ILE A 361 16.40 -7.55 -24.33
N GLU A 362 15.32 -7.40 -23.54
CA GLU A 362 15.02 -6.21 -22.74
C GLU A 362 15.88 -6.08 -21.47
N ASP A 363 16.45 -7.18 -20.97
CA ASP A 363 17.29 -7.25 -19.76
C ASP A 363 18.79 -7.01 -20.06
N ARG A 364 19.18 -6.83 -21.34
CA ARG A 364 20.59 -6.70 -21.76
C ARG A 364 21.14 -5.29 -21.60
N GLU A 365 22.31 -5.16 -20.97
CA GLU A 365 23.01 -3.87 -20.85
C GLU A 365 23.48 -3.27 -22.20
N LYS A 366 23.63 -4.11 -23.23
CA LYS A 366 23.99 -3.72 -24.60
C LYS A 366 23.21 -4.54 -25.62
N GLU A 367 22.68 -3.86 -26.64
CA GLU A 367 21.95 -4.45 -27.78
C GLU A 367 22.85 -5.26 -28.73
N TYR A 368 24.15 -4.95 -28.72
CA TYR A 368 25.20 -5.65 -29.46
C TYR A 368 26.23 -6.26 -28.51
N LEU A 369 27.06 -7.15 -29.07
CA LEU A 369 28.21 -7.76 -28.40
C LEU A 369 29.50 -7.34 -29.13
N PRO A 370 30.52 -6.77 -28.46
CA PRO A 370 31.77 -6.37 -29.12
C PRO A 370 32.46 -7.54 -29.82
N THR A 371 33.01 -7.29 -31.01
CA THR A 371 33.71 -8.29 -31.82
C THR A 371 34.95 -7.69 -32.48
N ASP A 372 35.97 -8.53 -32.72
CA ASP A 372 37.23 -8.11 -33.34
C ASP A 372 37.28 -8.48 -34.83
N HIS A 373 37.69 -7.52 -35.66
CA HIS A 373 37.89 -7.66 -37.09
C HIS A 373 39.22 -7.01 -37.51
N ASP A 374 40.28 -7.81 -37.71
CA ASP A 374 41.64 -7.32 -38.04
C ASP A 374 41.79 -6.55 -39.38
N SER A 375 40.70 -6.31 -40.13
CA SER A 375 40.67 -5.30 -41.21
C SER A 375 39.24 -4.89 -41.56
N LEU A 376 39.02 -3.62 -41.93
CA LEU A 376 37.70 -3.03 -42.26
C LEU A 376 36.90 -3.85 -43.31
N ARG A 377 37.57 -4.52 -44.25
CA ARG A 377 36.96 -5.42 -45.25
C ARG A 377 36.33 -6.71 -44.70
N LYS A 378 36.58 -7.05 -43.43
CA LYS A 378 35.99 -8.20 -42.72
C LYS A 378 34.71 -7.82 -41.96
N VAL A 379 34.44 -6.52 -41.79
CA VAL A 379 33.30 -6.05 -40.99
C VAL A 379 31.99 -6.43 -41.69
N PRO A 380 31.10 -7.20 -41.03
CA PRO A 380 29.83 -7.60 -41.62
C PRO A 380 28.84 -6.43 -41.68
N GLY A 381 27.79 -6.57 -42.48
CA GLY A 381 26.62 -5.72 -42.36
C GLY A 381 25.94 -5.97 -41.01
N TYR A 382 25.70 -4.91 -40.22
CA TYR A 382 25.14 -5.05 -38.89
C TYR A 382 23.62 -5.25 -38.93
N GLU A 383 23.18 -6.49 -38.69
CA GLU A 383 21.80 -6.95 -38.91
C GLU A 383 20.76 -6.17 -38.08
N ASN A 384 21.08 -5.84 -36.83
CA ASN A 384 20.17 -5.12 -35.93
C ASN A 384 20.00 -3.62 -36.26
N PHE A 385 20.81 -3.03 -37.16
CA PHE A 385 20.84 -1.58 -37.38
C PHE A 385 19.45 -0.95 -37.59
N VAL A 386 18.61 -1.58 -38.42
CA VAL A 386 17.25 -1.07 -38.71
C VAL A 386 16.34 -1.17 -37.49
N LYS A 387 16.51 -2.23 -36.68
CA LYS A 387 15.76 -2.46 -35.43
C LYS A 387 16.08 -1.36 -34.41
N GLU A 388 17.37 -1.09 -34.15
CA GLU A 388 17.79 -0.04 -33.22
C GLU A 388 17.24 1.34 -33.60
N LYS A 389 17.28 1.70 -34.90
CA LYS A 389 16.82 3.03 -35.32
C LYS A 389 15.29 3.13 -35.31
N PHE A 390 14.58 2.01 -35.49
CA PHE A 390 13.14 1.94 -35.28
C PHE A 390 12.77 2.06 -33.79
N GLU A 391 13.40 1.29 -32.91
CA GLU A 391 13.18 1.35 -31.45
C GLU A 391 13.55 2.72 -30.88
N ARG A 392 14.67 3.31 -31.33
CA ARG A 392 15.03 4.70 -30.99
C ARG A 392 13.98 5.73 -31.43
N CYS A 393 13.27 5.50 -32.55
CA CYS A 393 12.16 6.34 -32.97
C CYS A 393 10.90 6.12 -32.11
N LEU A 394 10.63 4.90 -31.66
CA LEU A 394 9.59 4.63 -30.66
C LEU A 394 9.90 5.33 -29.34
N ASP A 395 11.16 5.32 -28.86
CA ASP A 395 11.59 6.07 -27.67
C ASP A 395 11.43 7.58 -27.81
N LEU A 396 11.57 8.14 -29.03
CA LEU A 396 11.34 9.57 -29.24
C LEU A 396 9.87 9.95 -29.12
N TYR A 397 8.96 9.03 -29.43
CA TYR A 397 7.52 9.29 -29.57
C TYR A 397 6.67 8.78 -28.40
N LEU A 398 6.91 7.54 -27.94
CA LEU A 398 6.10 6.86 -26.93
C LEU A 398 6.65 6.99 -25.50
N ALA A 399 7.98 7.10 -25.33
CA ALA A 399 8.58 7.08 -23.98
C ALA A 399 8.40 8.44 -23.25
N PRO A 400 7.86 8.45 -22.01
CA PRO A 400 7.61 9.68 -21.27
C PRO A 400 8.92 10.33 -20.79
N ARG A 401 9.16 11.58 -21.20
CA ARG A 401 10.40 12.32 -20.91
C ARG A 401 10.33 13.00 -19.55
N VAL A 402 11.11 12.51 -18.58
CA VAL A 402 11.16 13.03 -17.20
C VAL A 402 12.52 13.64 -16.91
N ARG A 403 12.57 14.88 -16.38
CA ARG A 403 13.81 15.46 -15.84
C ARG A 403 14.17 14.76 -14.52
N ARG A 404 15.33 14.10 -14.47
CA ARG A 404 15.88 13.48 -13.25
C ARG A 404 17.17 14.18 -12.82
N SER A 405 17.28 14.55 -11.56
CA SER A 405 18.51 15.06 -10.94
C SER A 405 19.46 13.91 -10.60
N LYS A 406 20.41 13.61 -11.49
CA LYS A 406 21.47 12.62 -11.19
C LYS A 406 22.43 13.23 -10.16
N LEU A 407 22.51 12.63 -8.97
CA LEU A 407 23.41 13.03 -7.90
C LEU A 407 24.85 12.60 -8.24
N ASN A 408 25.58 13.46 -8.95
CA ASN A 408 27.02 13.30 -9.19
C ASN A 408 27.77 13.78 -7.94
N ILE A 409 27.77 12.97 -6.88
CA ILE A 409 28.29 13.30 -5.55
C ILE A 409 29.23 12.17 -5.09
N ASP A 410 30.42 12.54 -4.58
CA ASP A 410 31.39 11.56 -4.09
C ASP A 410 30.83 10.79 -2.88
N PRO A 411 30.91 9.45 -2.85
CA PRO A 411 30.25 8.63 -1.83
C PRO A 411 30.77 8.90 -0.40
N GLU A 412 32.01 9.35 -0.26
CA GLU A 412 32.59 9.74 1.04
C GLU A 412 31.91 10.98 1.64
N SER A 413 31.41 11.89 0.80
CA SER A 413 30.72 13.11 1.26
C SER A 413 29.32 12.84 1.86
N LEU A 414 28.78 11.64 1.62
CA LEU A 414 27.54 11.15 2.24
C LEU A 414 27.76 10.67 3.68
N LEU A 415 29.02 10.49 4.11
CA LEU A 415 29.36 10.07 5.47
C LEU A 415 29.30 11.27 6.43
N PRO A 416 28.69 11.13 7.63
CA PRO A 416 28.69 12.19 8.62
C PRO A 416 30.10 12.45 9.14
N LYS A 417 30.47 13.72 9.28
CA LYS A 417 31.74 14.14 9.88
C LYS A 417 31.72 13.88 11.38
N LEU A 418 32.21 12.71 11.79
CA LEU A 418 32.37 12.28 13.18
C LEU A 418 33.86 12.35 13.59
N PRO A 419 34.18 12.52 14.88
CA PRO A 419 35.57 12.38 15.37
C PRO A 419 36.09 10.97 15.12
N SER A 420 37.42 10.81 15.03
CA SER A 420 38.00 9.49 14.79
C SER A 420 37.84 8.59 16.03
N PRO A 421 37.67 7.26 15.86
CA PRO A 421 37.65 6.35 17.00
C PRO A 421 38.93 6.38 17.84
N GLU A 422 40.07 6.86 17.31
CA GLU A 422 41.33 6.91 18.07
C GLU A 422 41.34 7.99 19.15
N GLU A 423 40.65 9.12 18.92
CA GLU A 423 40.42 10.18 19.90
C GLU A 423 39.54 9.72 21.07
N LEU A 424 38.65 8.75 20.84
CA LEU A 424 37.60 8.32 21.77
C LEU A 424 38.00 7.10 22.63
N ARG A 425 39.30 6.85 22.80
CA ARG A 425 39.85 5.81 23.70
C ARG A 425 39.70 6.20 25.18
N PRO A 426 39.55 5.23 26.11
CA PRO A 426 39.57 3.79 25.91
C PRO A 426 38.21 3.18 25.56
N PHE A 427 38.24 2.07 24.82
CA PHE A 427 37.13 1.16 24.56
C PHE A 427 37.69 -0.24 24.26
N PRO A 428 36.93 -1.34 24.48
CA PRO A 428 37.46 -2.68 24.31
C PRO A 428 37.64 -3.02 22.82
N THR A 429 38.71 -3.75 22.48
CA THR A 429 39.12 -4.00 21.09
C THR A 429 39.39 -5.47 20.74
N THR A 430 39.71 -6.29 21.73
CA THR A 430 40.20 -7.67 21.58
C THR A 430 39.53 -8.60 22.58
N CYS A 431 39.44 -9.90 22.26
CA CYS A 431 38.95 -10.90 23.20
C CYS A 431 40.11 -11.31 24.14
N GLY A 432 40.06 -10.92 25.41
CA GLY A 432 41.10 -11.20 26.38
C GLY A 432 40.98 -12.60 27.00
N ILE A 433 39.79 -12.96 27.49
CA ILE A 433 39.56 -14.20 28.25
C ILE A 433 38.28 -14.90 27.77
N ILE A 434 38.35 -16.22 27.61
CA ILE A 434 37.23 -17.08 27.20
C ILE A 434 36.91 -18.06 28.33
N TYR A 435 35.72 -17.93 28.91
CA TYR A 435 35.21 -18.80 29.96
C TYR A 435 34.58 -20.04 29.31
N ARG A 436 35.11 -21.22 29.63
CA ARG A 436 34.70 -22.50 29.02
C ARG A 436 34.22 -23.47 30.09
N GLY A 437 33.04 -24.04 29.91
CA GLY A 437 32.56 -25.12 30.79
C GLY A 437 31.07 -25.47 30.69
N HIS A 438 30.22 -24.53 30.27
CA HIS A 438 28.79 -24.81 30.07
C HIS A 438 28.57 -25.86 28.96
N LYS A 439 27.61 -26.76 29.17
CA LYS A 439 27.22 -27.83 28.22
C LYS A 439 26.01 -27.44 27.37
N GLY A 440 26.05 -26.24 26.81
CA GLY A 440 24.98 -25.61 26.04
C GLY A 440 25.22 -24.11 25.93
N ARG A 441 24.36 -23.39 25.20
CA ARG A 441 24.44 -21.92 25.11
C ARG A 441 24.36 -21.28 26.51
N VAL A 442 25.01 -20.13 26.68
CA VAL A 442 24.86 -19.29 27.86
C VAL A 442 23.77 -18.26 27.57
N ARG A 443 22.67 -18.26 28.31
CA ARG A 443 21.54 -17.33 28.06
C ARG A 443 21.76 -15.95 28.64
N SER A 444 22.41 -15.88 29.80
CA SER A 444 22.55 -14.64 30.55
C SER A 444 23.82 -14.61 31.38
N LEU A 445 24.34 -13.40 31.60
CA LEU A 445 25.51 -13.13 32.42
C LEU A 445 25.32 -11.89 33.29
N SER A 446 26.07 -11.80 34.38
CA SER A 446 26.12 -10.61 35.21
C SER A 446 27.48 -10.42 35.86
N VAL A 447 28.00 -9.20 35.82
CA VAL A 447 29.18 -8.80 36.61
C VAL A 447 28.73 -8.38 38.01
N ASP A 448 29.55 -8.70 39.01
CA ASP A 448 29.28 -8.31 40.40
C ASP A 448 29.67 -6.84 40.70
N PRO A 449 29.14 -6.23 41.78
CA PRO A 449 29.44 -4.83 42.11
C PRO A 449 30.89 -4.53 42.54
N SER A 450 31.74 -5.54 42.76
CA SER A 450 33.18 -5.34 43.00
C SER A 450 34.02 -5.36 41.72
N GLY A 451 33.56 -6.03 40.65
CA GLY A 451 34.31 -6.19 39.40
C GLY A 451 35.29 -7.37 39.39
N LEU A 452 35.11 -8.34 40.29
CA LEU A 452 35.97 -9.51 40.43
C LEU A 452 35.32 -10.82 39.95
N TRP A 453 33.98 -10.87 39.96
CA TRP A 453 33.19 -12.08 39.78
C TRP A 453 32.20 -11.95 38.60
N LEU A 454 32.30 -12.88 37.66
CA LEU A 454 31.30 -13.10 36.62
C LEU A 454 30.35 -14.21 37.07
N ALA A 455 29.04 -13.99 36.99
CA ALA A 455 28.06 -15.07 37.05
C ALA A 455 27.48 -15.35 35.65
N SER A 456 27.23 -16.62 35.32
CA SER A 456 26.62 -17.03 34.04
C SER A 456 25.59 -18.15 34.22
N GLY A 457 24.52 -18.12 33.42
CA GLY A 457 23.45 -19.11 33.39
C GLY A 457 23.35 -19.83 32.05
N GLY A 458 23.38 -21.16 32.07
CA GLY A 458 23.36 -22.00 30.87
C GLY A 458 22.04 -22.71 30.59
N ASP A 459 21.88 -23.19 29.34
CA ASP A 459 20.91 -24.23 28.99
C ASP A 459 21.21 -25.58 29.66
N ASP A 460 22.39 -25.76 30.26
CA ASP A 460 22.77 -26.96 31.02
C ASP A 460 22.23 -27.02 32.46
N GLY A 461 21.28 -26.14 32.82
CA GLY A 461 20.67 -26.05 34.15
C GLY A 461 21.61 -25.53 35.25
N THR A 462 22.85 -25.19 34.91
CA THR A 462 23.86 -24.71 35.86
C THR A 462 23.97 -23.19 35.88
N VAL A 463 24.19 -22.67 37.09
CA VAL A 463 24.73 -21.33 37.33
C VAL A 463 26.19 -21.50 37.70
N ARG A 464 27.08 -20.66 37.16
CA ARG A 464 28.52 -20.73 37.42
C ARG A 464 29.06 -19.35 37.75
N VAL A 465 29.97 -19.30 38.71
CA VAL A 465 30.71 -18.08 39.08
C VAL A 465 32.19 -18.27 38.77
N TRP A 466 32.76 -17.28 38.09
CA TRP A 466 34.11 -17.26 37.55
C TRP A 466 34.87 -16.03 38.05
N GLN A 467 36.18 -16.16 38.26
CA GLN A 467 37.06 -15.02 38.47
C GLN A 467 37.35 -14.33 37.13
N LEU A 468 37.13 -13.01 37.07
CA LEU A 468 37.21 -12.23 35.83
C LEU A 468 38.62 -12.20 35.20
N ASP A 469 39.68 -12.12 36.00
CA ASP A 469 41.06 -12.01 35.49
C ASP A 469 41.71 -13.33 35.07
N THR A 470 41.16 -14.48 35.46
CA THR A 470 41.78 -15.79 35.21
C THR A 470 40.93 -16.73 34.35
N GLY A 471 39.65 -16.42 34.16
CA GLY A 471 38.70 -17.32 33.51
C GLY A 471 38.35 -18.58 34.32
N ARG A 472 38.83 -18.69 35.57
CA ARG A 472 38.66 -19.87 36.41
C ARG A 472 37.25 -19.96 36.98
N GLN A 473 36.56 -21.07 36.74
CA GLN A 473 35.34 -21.44 37.46
C GLN A 473 35.68 -21.73 38.93
N ILE A 474 34.97 -21.11 39.87
CA ILE A 474 35.22 -21.23 41.32
C ILE A 474 34.02 -21.80 42.07
N TRP A 475 32.79 -21.46 41.65
CA TRP A 475 31.56 -22.07 42.17
C TRP A 475 30.62 -22.45 41.03
N SER A 476 29.79 -23.45 41.26
CA SER A 476 28.71 -23.84 40.35
C SER A 476 27.64 -24.63 41.06
N VAL A 477 26.37 -24.26 40.84
CA VAL A 477 25.20 -24.98 41.33
C VAL A 477 24.36 -25.46 40.14
N SER A 478 23.75 -26.64 40.27
CA SER A 478 22.71 -27.14 39.37
C SER A 478 21.36 -26.98 40.06
N LEU A 479 20.48 -26.13 39.51
CA LEU A 479 19.20 -25.78 40.14
C LEU A 479 18.05 -26.68 39.66
N SER A 480 18.09 -27.10 38.40
CA SER A 480 17.12 -27.99 37.77
C SER A 480 17.83 -28.81 36.68
N SER A 481 17.48 -30.08 36.51
CA SER A 481 18.05 -30.94 35.46
C SER A 481 17.39 -30.76 34.09
N ASN A 482 16.17 -30.22 34.06
CA ASN A 482 15.31 -30.19 32.88
C ASN A 482 15.03 -28.77 32.37
N GLU A 483 15.38 -27.75 33.16
CA GLU A 483 15.07 -26.35 32.86
C GLU A 483 16.34 -25.51 32.72
N ALA A 484 16.41 -24.73 31.66
CA ALA A 484 17.50 -23.80 31.40
C ALA A 484 17.42 -22.57 32.33
N VAL A 485 18.57 -22.05 32.72
CA VAL A 485 18.66 -20.78 33.44
C VAL A 485 18.34 -19.64 32.46
N ASN A 486 17.29 -18.86 32.73
CA ASN A 486 16.85 -17.78 31.83
C ASN A 486 17.63 -16.49 32.01
N VAL A 487 17.78 -16.04 33.26
CA VAL A 487 18.45 -14.78 33.61
C VAL A 487 19.16 -14.92 34.95
N VAL A 488 20.34 -14.31 35.03
CA VAL A 488 21.19 -14.22 36.23
C VAL A 488 21.53 -12.75 36.43
N ARG A 489 21.31 -12.18 37.62
CA ARG A 489 21.78 -10.83 37.98
C ARG A 489 22.23 -10.75 39.43
N TRP A 490 23.35 -10.07 39.67
CA TRP A 490 23.79 -9.70 41.02
C TRP A 490 22.93 -8.59 41.62
N ARG A 491 22.78 -8.60 42.94
CA ARG A 491 22.27 -7.47 43.72
C ARG A 491 23.25 -6.29 43.62
N PRO A 492 22.81 -5.07 43.27
CA PRO A 492 23.67 -3.89 43.26
C PRO A 492 23.97 -3.39 44.68
N GLY A 493 25.19 -2.87 44.88
CA GLY A 493 25.73 -2.45 46.18
C GLY A 493 26.83 -3.40 46.67
N LYS A 494 27.74 -2.91 47.54
CA LYS A 494 28.85 -3.73 48.07
C LYS A 494 28.51 -4.41 49.40
N ASP A 495 27.36 -4.04 49.98
CA ASP A 495 26.98 -4.33 51.38
C ASP A 495 26.48 -5.77 51.61
N ALA A 496 26.14 -6.52 50.56
CA ALA A 496 25.74 -7.95 50.65
C ALA A 496 25.81 -8.65 49.28
N PHE A 497 26.44 -9.83 49.25
CA PHE A 497 26.80 -10.60 48.04
C PHE A 497 25.70 -11.58 47.60
N ILE A 498 24.60 -11.07 47.04
CA ILE A 498 23.41 -11.86 46.67
C ILE A 498 23.29 -11.98 45.14
N LEU A 499 23.10 -13.21 44.65
CA LEU A 499 22.87 -13.56 43.25
C LEU A 499 21.42 -14.00 43.04
N ALA A 500 20.68 -13.30 42.18
CA ALA A 500 19.33 -13.70 41.78
C ALA A 500 19.33 -14.45 40.45
N VAL A 501 18.63 -15.58 40.43
CA VAL A 501 18.59 -16.50 39.28
C VAL A 501 17.15 -16.90 38.97
N ALA A 502 16.72 -16.78 37.71
CA ALA A 502 15.44 -17.33 37.27
C ALA A 502 15.63 -18.63 36.48
N VAL A 503 14.97 -19.70 36.92
CA VAL A 503 14.93 -21.01 36.25
C VAL A 503 13.49 -21.49 36.23
N GLY A 504 12.95 -21.77 35.03
CA GLY A 504 11.54 -22.10 34.87
C GLY A 504 10.62 -21.03 35.48
N ASP A 505 9.66 -21.48 36.27
CA ASP A 505 8.68 -20.67 37.01
C ASP A 505 9.20 -20.15 38.37
N ASN A 506 10.47 -20.40 38.71
CA ASN A 506 11.06 -20.12 40.01
C ASN A 506 12.18 -19.06 39.95
N VAL A 507 12.27 -18.25 41.00
CA VAL A 507 13.43 -17.38 41.26
C VAL A 507 14.14 -17.84 42.53
N TYR A 508 15.44 -18.09 42.40
CA TYR A 508 16.34 -18.51 43.47
C TYR A 508 17.22 -17.33 43.88
N LEU A 509 17.32 -17.08 45.18
CA LEU A 509 18.28 -16.14 45.75
C LEU A 509 19.42 -16.93 46.40
N CYS A 510 20.62 -16.75 45.87
CA CYS A 510 21.81 -17.50 46.20
C CYS A 510 22.87 -16.59 46.84
N VAL A 511 23.62 -17.13 47.79
CA VAL A 511 24.84 -16.55 48.35
C VAL A 511 25.94 -17.58 48.11
N PRO A 512 26.79 -17.38 47.08
CA PRO A 512 27.88 -18.32 46.83
C PRO A 512 28.93 -18.25 47.96
N PRO A 513 29.33 -19.38 48.58
CA PRO A 513 30.36 -19.43 49.64
C PRO A 513 31.76 -19.27 49.05
N ILE A 514 32.02 -18.05 48.55
CA ILE A 514 33.26 -17.57 47.94
C ILE A 514 33.69 -16.22 48.58
N CYS A 515 32.79 -15.59 49.33
CA CYS A 515 32.96 -14.26 49.89
C CYS A 515 33.68 -14.29 51.24
N ASP A 516 34.03 -13.11 51.76
CA ASP A 516 34.50 -12.99 53.13
C ASP A 516 33.36 -13.36 54.11
N PRO A 517 33.63 -14.10 55.21
CA PRO A 517 32.57 -14.58 56.13
C PRO A 517 31.66 -13.49 56.69
N ASP A 518 32.19 -12.29 56.92
CA ASP A 518 31.42 -11.14 57.41
C ASP A 518 30.40 -10.65 56.36
N LEU A 519 30.77 -10.69 55.07
CA LEU A 519 29.91 -10.27 53.96
C LEU A 519 28.93 -11.38 53.54
N GLU A 520 29.31 -12.64 53.73
CA GLU A 520 28.39 -13.78 53.70
C GLU A 520 27.32 -13.61 54.80
N ALA A 521 27.71 -13.42 56.06
CA ALA A 521 26.80 -13.20 57.18
C ALA A 521 25.83 -12.02 56.94
N ALA A 522 26.34 -10.86 56.53
CA ALA A 522 25.51 -9.70 56.20
C ALA A 522 24.51 -9.99 55.05
N SER A 523 24.88 -10.82 54.08
CA SER A 523 23.96 -11.23 53.01
C SER A 523 22.89 -12.22 53.45
N LEU A 524 23.20 -13.09 54.42
CA LEU A 524 22.24 -13.98 55.06
C LEU A 524 21.24 -13.20 55.93
N GLU A 525 21.70 -12.21 56.70
CA GLU A 525 20.81 -11.31 57.47
C GLU A 525 19.81 -10.58 56.55
N VAL A 526 20.29 -10.05 55.41
CA VAL A 526 19.45 -9.39 54.40
C VAL A 526 18.40 -10.35 53.80
N LEU A 527 18.71 -11.63 53.68
CA LEU A 527 17.81 -12.68 53.18
C LEU A 527 16.88 -13.28 54.24
N ASP A 528 17.24 -13.26 55.52
CA ASP A 528 16.38 -13.81 56.58
C ASP A 528 15.43 -12.77 57.20
N ALA A 529 15.72 -11.47 57.05
CA ALA A 529 14.90 -10.36 57.56
C ALA A 529 13.41 -10.45 57.16
N GLY A 530 13.10 -10.97 55.96
CA GLY A 530 11.73 -11.03 55.45
C GLY A 530 10.83 -12.09 56.10
N TRP A 531 11.36 -13.14 56.75
CA TRP A 531 10.54 -14.25 57.26
C TRP A 531 9.57 -13.82 58.37
N GLY A 532 9.98 -12.90 59.24
CA GLY A 532 9.14 -12.38 60.33
C GLY A 532 7.96 -11.55 59.84
N TYR A 533 8.06 -10.93 58.66
CA TYR A 533 6.92 -10.25 58.03
C TYR A 533 5.99 -11.25 57.34
N SER A 534 6.56 -12.20 56.58
CA SER A 534 5.80 -13.22 55.83
C SER A 534 4.82 -14.02 56.69
N SER A 535 5.22 -14.40 57.93
CA SER A 535 4.39 -15.17 58.85
C SER A 535 3.23 -14.39 59.48
N SER A 536 3.27 -13.05 59.44
CA SER A 536 2.26 -12.18 60.06
C SER A 536 1.03 -11.91 59.19
N THR A 537 1.17 -12.04 57.86
CA THR A 537 0.21 -11.51 56.87
C THR A 537 -0.57 -12.63 56.14
N SER A 538 -0.40 -13.89 56.53
CA SER A 538 -0.88 -15.08 55.81
C SER A 538 -2.37 -15.40 55.99
N THR A 539 -3.25 -14.40 55.96
CA THR A 539 -4.73 -14.57 56.05
C THR A 539 -5.42 -14.69 54.69
N THR A 540 -4.70 -14.51 53.58
CA THR A 540 -5.20 -14.77 52.22
C THR A 540 -4.26 -15.70 51.46
N LYS A 541 -4.82 -16.67 50.71
CA LYS A 541 -4.04 -17.57 49.85
C LYS A 541 -3.58 -16.81 48.60
N LEU A 542 -2.39 -16.21 48.68
CA LEU A 542 -1.68 -15.67 47.52
C LEU A 542 -1.17 -16.83 46.64
N LEU A 543 -1.12 -16.59 45.31
CA LEU A 543 -0.63 -17.56 44.33
C LEU A 543 0.90 -17.72 44.33
N ILE A 544 1.63 -16.75 44.89
CA ILE A 544 3.09 -16.78 45.04
C ILE A 544 3.43 -17.08 46.50
N THR A 545 4.36 -18.00 46.71
CA THR A 545 4.94 -18.31 48.01
C THR A 545 6.44 -18.02 48.01
N TRP A 546 6.93 -17.47 49.12
CA TRP A 546 8.35 -17.45 49.46
C TRP A 546 8.61 -18.65 50.36
N THR A 547 9.61 -19.45 50.02
CA THR A 547 9.90 -20.71 50.71
C THR A 547 11.40 -20.85 50.97
N ARG A 548 11.76 -21.51 52.08
CA ARG A 548 13.13 -21.94 52.30
C ARG A 548 13.40 -23.17 51.41
N PRO A 549 14.53 -23.23 50.70
CA PRO A 549 14.83 -24.31 49.77
C PRO A 549 15.12 -25.62 50.52
N SER A 550 15.17 -26.74 49.78
CA SER A 550 15.53 -28.04 50.34
C SER A 550 17.01 -28.07 50.75
N ASN A 551 17.37 -28.92 51.73
CA ASN A 551 18.73 -28.99 52.28
C ASN A 551 19.81 -29.11 51.20
N LYS A 552 19.58 -29.95 50.18
CA LYS A 552 20.52 -30.12 49.04
C LYS A 552 20.83 -28.82 48.29
N LEU A 553 19.94 -27.84 48.32
CA LEU A 553 20.15 -26.53 47.69
C LEU A 553 20.74 -25.52 48.69
N SER A 554 20.37 -25.56 49.98
CA SER A 554 21.05 -24.74 51.00
C SER A 554 22.52 -25.09 51.16
N ASP A 555 22.86 -26.38 51.11
CA ASP A 555 24.24 -26.88 51.16
C ASP A 555 25.09 -26.40 49.95
N ASN A 556 24.45 -25.88 48.90
CA ASN A 556 25.09 -25.29 47.72
C ASN A 556 25.08 -23.74 47.71
N GLY A 557 24.57 -23.08 48.76
CA GLY A 557 24.48 -21.61 48.84
C GLY A 557 23.19 -21.02 48.28
N VAL A 558 22.06 -21.74 48.33
CA VAL A 558 20.73 -21.21 47.95
C VAL A 558 19.88 -21.01 49.21
N HIS A 559 19.34 -19.81 49.43
CA HIS A 559 18.73 -19.46 50.73
C HIS A 559 17.24 -19.10 50.67
N ALA A 560 16.75 -18.57 49.55
CA ALA A 560 15.33 -18.32 49.36
C ALA A 560 14.86 -18.71 47.95
N LEU A 561 13.63 -19.23 47.89
CA LEU A 561 12.94 -19.67 46.68
C LEU A 561 11.59 -18.95 46.56
N ILE A 562 11.34 -18.33 45.41
CA ILE A 562 10.11 -17.62 45.08
C ILE A 562 9.46 -18.35 43.89
N SER A 563 8.30 -18.95 44.10
CA SER A 563 7.55 -19.64 43.03
C SER A 563 6.53 -18.70 42.39
N LEU A 564 6.75 -18.35 41.12
CA LEU A 564 5.93 -17.38 40.36
C LEU A 564 4.74 -18.04 39.64
N GLY A 565 4.86 -19.34 39.32
CA GLY A 565 3.90 -20.10 38.50
C GLY A 565 3.91 -19.74 37.01
N HIS A 566 4.85 -18.89 36.57
CA HIS A 566 5.05 -18.49 35.18
C HIS A 566 6.52 -18.21 34.88
N THR A 567 6.99 -18.61 33.68
CA THR A 567 8.41 -18.51 33.33
C THR A 567 8.92 -17.06 33.27
N ALA A 568 9.81 -16.71 34.20
CA ALA A 568 10.48 -15.41 34.19
C ALA A 568 11.63 -15.40 33.17
N LYS A 569 11.66 -14.39 32.29
CA LYS A 569 12.72 -14.22 31.29
C LYS A 569 13.70 -13.08 31.59
N THR A 570 13.27 -12.03 32.27
CA THR A 570 14.15 -10.94 32.69
C THR A 570 13.96 -10.58 34.15
N LEU A 571 15.06 -10.24 34.81
CA LEU A 571 15.11 -9.78 36.19
C LEU A 571 15.97 -8.52 36.23
N SER A 572 15.51 -7.48 36.93
CA SER A 572 16.29 -6.25 37.14
C SER A 572 16.15 -5.79 38.59
N PHE A 573 17.28 -5.57 39.26
CA PHE A 573 17.29 -4.90 40.56
C PHE A 573 17.05 -3.40 40.42
N HIS A 574 16.54 -2.80 41.50
CA HIS A 574 16.62 -1.38 41.78
C HIS A 574 17.97 -1.06 42.45
N ARG A 575 18.50 0.15 42.25
CA ARG A 575 19.82 0.62 42.73
C ARG A 575 20.15 0.41 44.21
N ARG A 576 19.15 0.18 45.07
CA ARG A 576 19.30 -0.06 46.53
C ARG A 576 19.34 -1.55 46.91
N GLY A 577 19.25 -2.48 45.96
CA GLY A 577 19.35 -3.93 46.20
C GLY A 577 18.21 -4.60 46.98
N ASP A 578 17.23 -3.84 47.50
CA ASP A 578 16.06 -4.34 48.24
C ASP A 578 14.84 -4.64 47.34
N TYR A 579 14.73 -3.96 46.20
CA TYR A 579 13.64 -4.17 45.23
C TYR A 579 14.21 -4.81 43.97
N PHE A 580 13.50 -5.77 43.39
CA PHE A 580 13.75 -6.24 42.02
C PHE A 580 12.43 -6.52 41.29
N VAL A 581 12.45 -6.36 39.97
CA VAL A 581 11.32 -6.61 39.07
C VAL A 581 11.60 -7.85 38.23
N THR A 582 10.60 -8.71 38.08
CA THR A 582 10.62 -9.86 37.17
C THR A 582 9.56 -9.69 36.09
N VAL A 583 9.85 -10.17 34.88
CA VAL A 583 8.91 -10.17 33.75
C VAL A 583 8.70 -11.59 33.24
N CYS A 584 7.42 -11.96 33.14
CA CYS A 584 6.94 -13.25 32.65
C CYS A 584 6.19 -13.02 31.32
N PRO A 585 6.87 -13.07 30.17
CA PRO A 585 6.36 -12.57 28.89
C PRO A 585 5.54 -13.61 28.09
N ALA A 586 5.20 -14.75 28.69
CA ALA A 586 4.52 -15.84 27.98
C ALA A 586 3.04 -15.49 27.69
N PRO A 587 2.46 -15.94 26.55
CA PRO A 587 1.07 -15.65 26.21
C PRO A 587 0.05 -16.33 27.15
N SER A 588 0.47 -17.37 27.88
CA SER A 588 -0.30 -18.03 28.94
C SER A 588 -0.32 -17.23 30.26
N THR A 589 0.53 -16.21 30.42
CA THR A 589 0.61 -15.41 31.65
C THR A 589 -0.49 -14.33 31.66
N PRO A 590 -1.34 -14.27 32.71
CA PRO A 590 -2.28 -13.18 32.89
C PRO A 590 -1.58 -11.81 32.83
N SER A 591 -2.15 -10.85 32.10
CA SER A 591 -1.52 -9.53 31.92
C SER A 591 -1.45 -8.67 33.19
N SER A 592 -2.01 -9.13 34.31
CA SER A 592 -1.84 -8.57 35.65
C SER A 592 -0.67 -9.20 36.43
N SER A 593 -0.32 -10.46 36.17
CA SER A 593 0.81 -11.17 36.80
C SER A 593 2.10 -11.15 35.97
N ALA A 594 2.05 -10.66 34.73
CA ALA A 594 3.20 -10.63 33.81
C ALA A 594 4.39 -9.75 34.26
N ILE A 595 4.21 -8.88 35.27
CA ILE A 595 5.28 -8.05 35.86
C ILE A 595 5.09 -8.04 37.39
N ALA A 596 6.04 -8.62 38.12
CA ALA A 596 6.03 -8.65 39.58
C ALA A 596 7.17 -7.79 40.15
N ILE A 597 6.91 -7.04 41.23
CA ILE A 597 7.93 -6.37 42.03
C ILE A 597 8.07 -7.12 43.35
N HIS A 598 9.29 -7.54 43.67
CA HIS A 598 9.65 -8.25 44.88
C HIS A 598 10.37 -7.28 45.84
N THR A 599 10.06 -7.36 47.14
CA THR A 599 10.77 -6.59 48.17
C THR A 599 11.45 -7.56 49.14
N LEU A 600 12.77 -7.59 49.05
CA LEU A 600 13.62 -8.62 49.65
C LEU A 600 13.57 -8.56 51.18
N SER A 601 13.67 -7.36 51.77
CA SER A 601 13.53 -7.11 53.22
C SER A 601 12.21 -7.53 53.87
N LYS A 602 11.20 -7.95 53.10
CA LYS A 602 9.85 -8.31 53.61
C LYS A 602 9.29 -9.63 53.07
N HIS A 603 9.99 -10.30 52.15
CA HIS A 603 9.46 -11.46 51.41
C HIS A 603 8.06 -11.23 50.82
N LEU A 604 7.83 -9.99 50.34
CA LEU A 604 6.57 -9.57 49.76
C LEU A 604 6.73 -9.48 48.23
N THR A 605 5.66 -9.80 47.51
CA THR A 605 5.60 -9.67 46.06
C THR A 605 4.31 -8.96 45.67
N GLN A 606 4.46 -7.91 44.86
CA GLN A 606 3.39 -7.00 44.48
C GLN A 606 3.24 -6.98 42.96
N TYR A 607 1.99 -6.96 42.52
CA TYR A 607 1.63 -6.74 41.12
C TYR A 607 1.14 -5.29 40.96
N PRO A 608 1.98 -4.36 40.46
CA PRO A 608 1.60 -2.95 40.36
C PRO A 608 0.47 -2.70 39.33
N PHE A 609 0.29 -3.59 38.35
CA PHE A 609 -0.65 -3.42 37.24
C PHE A 609 -1.92 -4.27 37.40
N ARG A 610 -2.96 -3.70 38.01
CA ARG A 610 -4.28 -4.38 38.18
C ARG A 610 -5.05 -4.64 36.86
N ARG A 611 -4.67 -3.99 35.76
CA ARG A 611 -5.29 -4.11 34.44
C ARG A 611 -4.21 -4.33 33.39
N ARG A 612 -4.55 -5.05 32.30
CA ARG A 612 -3.67 -5.22 31.13
C ARG A 612 -3.17 -3.87 30.63
N LEU A 613 -1.86 -3.77 30.42
CA LEU A 613 -1.22 -2.61 29.79
C LEU A 613 -1.89 -2.33 28.44
N LYS A 614 -2.57 -1.18 28.31
CA LYS A 614 -3.36 -0.84 27.11
C LYS A 614 -2.45 -0.72 25.88
N GLY A 615 -2.43 -1.74 25.02
CA GLY A 615 -1.68 -1.78 23.76
C GLY A 615 -0.18 -2.08 23.90
N GLY A 616 0.47 -2.33 22.76
CA GLY A 616 1.92 -2.55 22.66
C GLY A 616 2.40 -4.01 22.67
N GLY A 617 1.50 -4.99 22.86
CA GLY A 617 1.86 -6.42 22.96
C GLY A 617 2.18 -6.88 24.40
N PRO A 618 2.67 -8.12 24.60
CA PRO A 618 3.14 -8.57 25.90
C PRO A 618 4.36 -7.75 26.38
N PRO A 619 4.56 -7.60 27.71
CA PRO A 619 5.82 -7.06 28.23
C PRO A 619 6.97 -8.00 27.84
N GLN A 620 8.16 -7.45 27.63
CA GLN A 620 9.38 -8.19 27.26
C GLN A 620 10.45 -8.03 28.35
N THR A 621 10.76 -6.79 28.73
CA THR A 621 11.71 -6.45 29.80
C THR A 621 11.21 -5.27 30.63
N ALA A 622 11.76 -5.08 31.82
CA ALA A 622 11.49 -3.92 32.68
C ALA A 622 12.73 -3.55 33.51
N HIS A 623 13.00 -2.25 33.64
CA HIS A 623 14.15 -1.70 34.36
C HIS A 623 13.74 -0.50 35.21
N PHE A 624 14.31 -0.40 36.41
CA PHE A 624 14.19 0.80 37.23
C PHE A 624 15.11 1.90 36.71
N HIS A 625 14.64 3.14 36.78
CA HIS A 625 15.46 4.31 36.49
C HIS A 625 16.57 4.47 37.56
N PRO A 626 17.81 4.87 37.20
CA PRO A 626 18.97 4.81 38.10
C PRO A 626 18.97 5.84 39.23
N SER A 627 18.10 6.87 39.19
CA SER A 627 18.01 7.91 40.23
C SER A 627 16.56 8.15 40.72
N LYS A 628 15.70 8.69 39.85
CA LYS A 628 14.25 8.97 40.02
C LYS A 628 13.43 7.69 40.29
N PRO A 629 12.28 7.74 41.00
CA PRO A 629 11.43 6.59 41.33
C PRO A 629 10.54 6.14 40.16
N ILE A 630 11.14 5.91 38.98
CA ILE A 630 10.43 5.57 37.74
C ILE A 630 10.74 4.12 37.35
N LEU A 631 9.70 3.37 36.95
CA LEU A 631 9.83 2.04 36.35
C LEU A 631 9.58 2.15 34.85
N PHE A 632 10.53 1.71 34.04
CA PHE A 632 10.36 1.56 32.60
C PHE A 632 9.94 0.13 32.27
N VAL A 633 8.91 -0.01 31.45
CA VAL A 633 8.37 -1.29 30.96
C VAL A 633 8.39 -1.28 29.44
N ALA A 634 9.11 -2.22 28.83
CA ALA A 634 9.08 -2.45 27.40
C ALA A 634 8.04 -3.51 27.06
N ASN A 635 6.95 -3.11 26.40
CA ASN A 635 6.09 -4.03 25.66
C ASN A 635 6.68 -4.26 24.26
N GLN A 636 6.27 -5.35 23.59
CA GLN A 636 6.72 -5.75 22.26
C GLN A 636 6.91 -4.59 21.24
N ARG A 637 6.07 -3.55 21.25
CA ARG A 637 6.13 -2.40 20.32
C ARG A 637 6.33 -1.02 20.96
N SER A 638 6.32 -0.89 22.29
CA SER A 638 6.29 0.42 22.97
C SER A 638 6.90 0.36 24.37
N ILE A 639 7.69 1.36 24.74
CA ILE A 639 8.27 1.48 26.09
C ILE A 639 7.49 2.51 26.89
N ARG A 640 7.32 2.30 28.20
CA ARG A 640 6.45 3.12 29.07
C ARG A 640 7.13 3.45 30.38
N ALA A 641 7.15 4.74 30.74
CA ALA A 641 7.66 5.24 32.00
C ALA A 641 6.51 5.38 33.01
N TYR A 642 6.60 4.68 34.15
CA TYR A 642 5.63 4.74 35.24
C TYR A 642 6.26 5.35 36.49
N ASP A 643 5.61 6.36 37.07
CA ASP A 643 5.99 6.93 38.36
C ASP A 643 5.49 6.02 39.48
N LEU A 644 6.40 5.42 40.25
CA LEU A 644 6.05 4.52 41.36
C LEU A 644 5.52 5.27 42.58
N SER A 645 5.84 6.56 42.72
CA SER A 645 5.36 7.42 43.82
C SER A 645 3.95 7.95 43.57
N ARG A 646 3.64 8.33 42.32
CA ARG A 646 2.30 8.80 41.89
C ARG A 646 1.38 7.68 41.39
N GLN A 647 1.92 6.47 41.21
CA GLN A 647 1.24 5.29 40.64
C GLN A 647 0.60 5.57 39.26
N SER A 648 1.24 6.43 38.46
CA SER A 648 0.72 6.94 37.19
C SER A 648 1.68 6.70 36.02
N LEU A 649 1.14 6.76 34.80
CA LEU A 649 1.92 6.72 33.57
C LEU A 649 2.44 8.14 33.26
N LEU A 650 3.77 8.28 33.08
CA LEU A 650 4.41 9.55 32.72
C LEU A 650 4.50 9.74 31.20
N LYS A 651 5.11 8.78 30.49
CA LYS A 651 5.44 8.91 29.06
C LYS A 651 5.32 7.56 28.34
N ILE A 652 4.88 7.60 27.08
CA ILE A 652 4.88 6.46 26.17
C ILE A 652 5.85 6.76 25.03
N LEU A 653 6.78 5.84 24.80
CA LEU A 653 7.72 5.89 23.69
C LEU A 653 7.25 4.97 22.57
N GLN A 654 7.53 5.38 21.34
CA GLN A 654 7.17 4.70 20.11
C GLN A 654 8.45 4.45 19.29
N PRO A 655 9.21 3.37 19.56
CA PRO A 655 10.49 3.11 18.91
C PRO A 655 10.40 2.78 17.41
N GLY A 656 9.19 2.50 16.88
CA GLY A 656 9.01 2.09 15.48
C GLY A 656 9.54 0.68 15.17
N ALA A 657 9.81 -0.11 16.22
CA ALA A 657 10.08 -1.55 16.15
C ALA A 657 8.77 -2.35 16.18
N ARG A 658 8.72 -3.47 15.46
CA ARG A 658 7.63 -4.45 15.52
C ARG A 658 7.80 -5.39 16.73
N TRP A 659 9.06 -5.65 17.13
CA TRP A 659 9.40 -6.45 18.30
C TRP A 659 10.70 -5.98 18.98
N ILE A 660 10.59 -5.40 20.17
CA ILE A 660 11.70 -5.01 21.06
C ILE A 660 12.25 -6.25 21.80
N SER A 661 13.57 -6.42 21.83
CA SER A 661 14.25 -7.50 22.56
C SER A 661 14.66 -7.09 23.96
N SER A 662 15.29 -5.92 24.07
CA SER A 662 15.84 -5.35 25.31
C SER A 662 15.87 -3.83 25.23
N PHE A 663 16.09 -3.16 26.36
CA PHE A 663 16.41 -1.74 26.42
C PHE A 663 17.27 -1.46 27.65
N ASP A 664 17.99 -0.35 27.68
CA ASP A 664 18.78 0.08 28.83
C ASP A 664 18.75 1.61 28.98
N ILE A 665 18.93 2.10 30.21
CA ILE A 665 18.76 3.52 30.57
C ILE A 665 20.14 4.13 30.84
N HIS A 666 20.40 5.32 30.32
CA HIS A 666 21.67 6.02 30.48
C HIS A 666 21.94 6.33 31.97
N PRO A 667 23.12 6.00 32.53
CA PRO A 667 23.38 6.14 33.97
C PRO A 667 23.34 7.59 34.46
N THR A 668 23.75 8.54 33.61
CA THR A 668 23.89 9.96 33.96
C THR A 668 22.55 10.72 34.01
N SER A 669 21.40 10.03 34.02
CA SER A 669 20.07 10.62 34.25
C SER A 669 19.84 11.06 35.72
N SER A 670 20.89 11.59 36.36
CA SER A 670 20.93 11.99 37.76
C SER A 670 21.03 13.50 37.93
N ALA A 671 19.87 14.17 37.94
CA ALA A 671 19.57 15.51 38.49
C ALA A 671 20.34 16.76 38.00
N ILE A 672 21.54 16.62 37.41
CA ILE A 672 22.45 17.72 37.06
C ILE A 672 22.56 17.90 35.53
N SER A 673 22.45 16.81 34.77
CA SER A 673 22.49 16.80 33.30
C SER A 673 21.07 16.65 32.74
N GLY A 674 20.65 17.63 31.94
CA GLY A 674 19.24 17.84 31.56
C GLY A 674 18.71 17.04 30.36
N SER A 675 18.94 15.73 30.29
CA SER A 675 18.11 14.82 29.45
C SER A 675 18.21 13.36 29.87
N ASP A 676 17.07 12.70 30.07
CA ASP A 676 17.02 11.26 30.28
C ASP A 676 17.15 10.54 28.94
N ASN A 677 18.15 9.66 28.77
CA ASN A 677 18.38 8.94 27.51
C ASN A 677 18.24 7.43 27.69
N LEU A 678 17.81 6.71 26.64
CA LEU A 678 17.77 5.25 26.60
C LEU A 678 18.11 4.68 25.21
N ILE A 679 18.53 3.42 25.20
CA ILE A 679 18.72 2.61 23.98
C ILE A 679 17.77 1.42 23.99
N ALA A 680 17.22 1.05 22.84
CA ALA A 680 16.36 -0.12 22.66
C ALA A 680 16.85 -1.02 21.52
N GLY A 681 16.90 -2.33 21.80
CA GLY A 681 17.31 -3.39 20.88
C GLY A 681 16.14 -3.93 20.05
N SER A 682 16.31 -3.91 18.73
CA SER A 682 15.47 -4.50 17.69
C SER A 682 15.68 -6.00 17.42
N TYR A 683 14.67 -6.87 17.59
CA TYR A 683 14.64 -8.11 16.79
C TYR A 683 14.57 -7.80 15.28
N ASP A 684 14.04 -6.64 14.91
CA ASP A 684 14.01 -6.09 13.54
C ASP A 684 15.38 -5.53 13.08
N ARG A 685 16.49 -5.91 13.74
CA ARG A 685 17.89 -5.53 13.41
C ARG A 685 18.21 -4.03 13.57
N ARG A 686 17.48 -3.34 14.44
CA ARG A 686 17.56 -1.89 14.67
C ARG A 686 18.01 -1.57 16.09
N LEU A 687 19.10 -0.81 16.24
CA LEU A 687 19.44 -0.17 17.52
C LEU A 687 18.83 1.24 17.53
N LEU A 688 18.10 1.57 18.58
CA LEU A 688 17.24 2.76 18.62
C LEU A 688 17.62 3.62 19.82
N TRP A 689 18.20 4.80 19.56
CA TRP A 689 18.47 5.79 20.60
C TRP A 689 17.24 6.69 20.78
N HIS A 690 16.79 6.84 22.01
CA HIS A 690 15.76 7.80 22.41
C HIS A 690 16.34 8.79 23.42
N ASP A 691 16.24 10.07 23.09
CA ASP A 691 16.22 11.14 24.07
C ASP A 691 14.77 11.27 24.58
N LEU A 692 14.55 11.18 25.90
CA LEU A 692 13.19 11.21 26.45
C LEU A 692 12.53 12.57 26.29
N ASP A 693 13.28 13.67 26.24
CA ASP A 693 12.73 15.01 26.30
C ASP A 693 12.50 15.57 24.88
N LEU A 694 13.39 15.26 23.93
CA LEU A 694 13.25 15.63 22.52
C LEU A 694 12.02 15.01 21.83
N SER A 695 11.77 13.69 21.99
CA SER A 695 10.68 13.03 21.25
C SER A 695 10.24 11.68 21.82
N PRO A 696 8.95 11.30 21.71
CA PRO A 696 8.53 9.91 21.91
C PRO A 696 9.01 8.97 20.78
N ARG A 697 9.42 9.50 19.62
CA ARG A 697 10.07 8.74 18.53
C ARG A 697 11.58 8.62 18.79
N PRO A 698 12.31 7.67 18.16
CA PRO A 698 13.76 7.58 18.31
C PRO A 698 14.45 8.80 17.69
N TYR A 699 15.47 9.33 18.38
CA TYR A 699 16.35 10.40 17.89
C TYR A 699 17.26 9.89 16.76
N LYS A 700 17.86 8.71 16.93
CA LYS A 700 18.76 8.10 15.94
C LYS A 700 18.47 6.61 15.81
N THR A 701 18.27 6.13 14.58
CA THR A 701 18.09 4.69 14.29
C THR A 701 19.33 4.15 13.60
N LEU A 702 19.99 3.18 14.22
CA LEU A 702 21.20 2.54 13.71
C LEU A 702 20.86 1.13 13.21
N ARG A 703 21.48 0.71 12.09
CA ARG A 703 21.17 -0.56 11.40
C ARG A 703 22.45 -1.28 10.95
N TYR A 704 23.36 -1.50 11.90
CA TYR A 704 24.68 -2.10 11.62
C TYR A 704 24.73 -3.64 11.74
N HIS A 705 23.65 -4.27 12.21
CA HIS A 705 23.59 -5.73 12.41
C HIS A 705 22.85 -6.45 11.27
N GLN A 706 23.32 -7.67 10.96
CA GLN A 706 22.71 -8.52 9.92
C GLN A 706 21.58 -9.40 10.48
N LYS A 707 21.58 -9.66 11.79
CA LYS A 707 20.50 -10.41 12.48
C LYS A 707 19.93 -9.61 13.66
N ALA A 708 19.05 -10.25 14.43
CA ALA A 708 18.35 -9.66 15.55
C ALA A 708 19.30 -9.28 16.70
N ILE A 709 19.12 -8.07 17.24
CA ILE A 709 19.78 -7.62 18.46
C ILE A 709 19.08 -8.30 19.64
N ARG A 710 19.86 -8.93 20.52
CA ARG A 710 19.40 -9.63 21.73
C ARG A 710 19.46 -8.72 22.96
N ALA A 711 20.63 -8.16 23.21
CA ALA A 711 20.92 -7.34 24.39
C ALA A 711 21.53 -5.99 23.98
N VAL A 712 21.23 -4.95 24.76
CA VAL A 712 21.82 -3.61 24.66
C VAL A 712 22.18 -3.14 26.07
N LYS A 713 23.35 -2.52 26.27
CA LYS A 713 23.81 -2.06 27.59
C LYS A 713 24.69 -0.82 27.56
N PHE A 714 24.43 0.11 28.49
CA PHE A 714 25.31 1.24 28.83
C PHE A 714 26.39 0.83 29.83
N HIS A 715 27.52 1.55 29.80
CA HIS A 715 28.58 1.42 30.81
C HIS A 715 28.12 2.04 32.15
N PRO A 716 28.08 1.28 33.26
CA PRO A 716 27.35 1.69 34.48
C PRO A 716 28.01 2.83 35.27
N SER A 717 29.33 3.04 35.14
CA SER A 717 30.06 4.05 35.92
C SER A 717 29.72 5.51 35.55
N GLY A 718 29.15 5.76 34.37
CA GLY A 718 28.95 7.12 33.82
C GLY A 718 30.26 7.86 33.45
N GLN A 719 31.42 7.38 33.88
CA GLN A 719 32.75 7.94 33.56
C GLN A 719 33.14 7.70 32.10
N TYR A 720 32.77 6.54 31.56
CA TYR A 720 32.94 6.22 30.14
C TYR A 720 31.58 6.32 29.44
N PRO A 721 31.38 7.26 28.49
CA PRO A 721 30.14 7.38 27.72
C PRO A 721 30.09 6.29 26.62
N LEU A 722 30.14 5.03 27.05
CA LEU A 722 30.15 3.85 26.20
C LEU A 722 28.83 3.08 26.30
N PHE A 723 28.42 2.50 25.19
CA PHE A 723 27.36 1.51 25.15
C PHE A 723 27.62 0.47 24.08
N ALA A 724 26.93 -0.66 24.17
CA ALA A 724 27.04 -1.75 23.21
C ALA A 724 25.71 -2.40 22.90
N ASP A 725 25.63 -3.01 21.72
CA ASP A 725 24.60 -3.97 21.33
C ASP A 725 25.21 -5.33 20.97
N ALA A 726 24.39 -6.37 21.04
CA ALA A 726 24.80 -7.76 20.83
C ALA A 726 23.75 -8.50 19.99
N SER A 727 24.19 -9.26 18.98
CA SER A 727 23.32 -9.81 17.94
C SER A 727 23.50 -11.30 17.69
N ASP A 728 22.44 -11.90 17.13
CA ASP A 728 22.44 -13.26 16.60
C ASP A 728 23.45 -13.51 15.45
N ASP A 729 24.04 -12.45 14.87
CA ASP A 729 25.13 -12.58 13.90
C ASP A 729 26.50 -12.91 14.52
N GLY A 730 26.58 -13.04 15.85
CA GLY A 730 27.80 -13.42 16.57
C GLY A 730 28.75 -12.25 16.82
N THR A 731 28.29 -11.01 16.60
CA THR A 731 29.05 -9.78 16.85
C THR A 731 28.45 -8.96 17.99
N VAL A 732 29.30 -8.18 18.64
CA VAL A 732 28.95 -7.12 19.60
C VAL A 732 29.51 -5.82 19.04
N GLN A 733 28.73 -4.75 18.97
CA GLN A 733 29.25 -3.45 18.52
C GLN A 733 29.34 -2.49 19.69
N VAL A 734 30.41 -1.71 19.70
CA VAL A 734 30.72 -0.73 20.75
C VAL A 734 30.63 0.66 20.18
N PHE A 735 29.93 1.54 20.88
CA PHE A 735 29.65 2.91 20.50
C PHE A 735 30.06 3.87 21.61
N HIS A 736 30.49 5.05 21.20
CA HIS A 736 30.53 6.24 22.03
C HIS A 736 29.15 6.91 21.99
N GLY A 737 28.62 7.29 23.14
CA GLY A 737 27.32 7.96 23.30
C GLY A 737 27.44 9.11 24.29
N GLU A 738 28.04 10.22 23.86
CA GLU A 738 28.21 11.43 24.68
C GLU A 738 26.85 12.15 24.82
N VAL A 739 26.26 12.07 26.02
CA VAL A 739 25.14 12.93 26.42
C VAL A 739 25.72 14.21 27.00
N VAL A 740 25.58 15.30 26.27
CA VAL A 740 26.04 16.64 26.67
C VAL A 740 25.05 17.23 27.69
N ALA A 741 25.55 17.96 28.68
CA ALA A 741 24.71 18.51 29.76
C ALA A 741 23.95 19.79 29.40
N ASP A 742 24.28 20.44 28.27
CA ASP A 742 23.53 21.56 27.71
C ASP A 742 22.25 21.05 27.03
N MET A 743 21.10 21.46 27.58
CA MET A 743 19.75 21.09 27.17
C MET A 743 19.43 21.43 25.70
N MET A 744 20.19 22.33 25.06
CA MET A 744 20.02 22.67 23.64
C MET A 744 20.84 21.79 22.69
N SER A 745 21.63 20.83 23.20
CA SER A 745 22.59 20.04 22.42
C SER A 745 22.25 18.54 22.42
N ASN A 746 22.14 17.96 21.21
CA ASN A 746 21.78 16.55 21.05
C ASN A 746 22.95 15.59 21.34
N ALA A 747 22.65 14.40 21.84
CA ALA A 747 23.64 13.36 22.15
C ALA A 747 24.47 12.93 20.92
N ARG A 748 25.79 12.86 21.06
CA ARG A 748 26.73 12.49 19.99
C ARG A 748 27.03 11.00 20.01
N ILE A 749 26.64 10.33 18.94
CA ILE A 749 26.68 8.86 18.84
C ILE A 749 27.60 8.44 17.70
N VAL A 750 28.73 7.81 18.04
CA VAL A 750 29.82 7.41 17.14
C VAL A 750 30.11 5.91 17.27
N PRO A 751 30.14 5.12 16.17
CA PRO A 751 30.57 3.72 16.21
C PRO A 751 32.08 3.61 16.40
N LEU A 752 32.54 2.77 17.33
CA LEU A 752 33.96 2.61 17.66
C LEU A 752 34.53 1.29 17.13
N LYS A 753 33.88 0.16 17.45
CA LYS A 753 34.42 -1.18 17.13
C LYS A 753 33.33 -2.24 16.99
N VAL A 754 33.49 -3.12 15.99
CA VAL A 754 32.74 -4.37 15.90
C VAL A 754 33.62 -5.49 16.45
N LEU A 755 33.23 -6.05 17.60
CA LEU A 755 33.88 -7.18 18.25
C LEU A 755 33.34 -8.47 17.63
N LYS A 756 34.23 -9.24 16.99
CA LYS A 756 33.92 -10.50 16.31
C LYS A 756 34.64 -11.66 16.98
N GLY A 757 33.97 -12.78 17.17
CA GLY A 757 34.64 -14.01 17.63
C GLY A 757 33.73 -15.10 18.17
N HIS A 758 32.52 -14.77 18.65
CA HIS A 758 31.51 -15.78 19.02
C HIS A 758 31.10 -16.59 17.80
N LYS A 759 30.97 -17.91 17.96
CA LYS A 759 30.51 -18.78 16.87
C LYS A 759 28.99 -18.80 16.85
N VAL A 760 28.40 -18.53 15.69
CA VAL A 760 26.94 -18.67 15.49
C VAL A 760 26.58 -20.16 15.49
N VAL A 761 25.59 -20.55 16.29
CA VAL A 761 25.11 -21.93 16.46
C VAL A 761 23.58 -21.96 16.46
N GLY A 762 22.98 -22.69 15.53
CA GLY A 762 21.51 -22.74 15.40
C GLY A 762 20.90 -21.35 15.17
N ASP A 763 21.52 -20.57 14.27
CA ASP A 763 21.27 -19.15 14.00
C ASP A 763 21.47 -18.15 15.14
N LEU A 764 21.72 -18.60 16.38
CA LEU A 764 21.98 -17.76 17.55
C LEU A 764 23.47 -17.37 17.66
N GLY A 765 23.70 -16.12 18.03
CA GLY A 765 25.02 -15.49 18.12
C GLY A 765 25.37 -15.13 19.57
N VAL A 766 25.26 -13.85 19.92
CA VAL A 766 25.47 -13.34 21.28
C VAL A 766 24.11 -13.07 21.93
N LEU A 767 23.89 -13.63 23.12
CA LEU A 767 22.56 -13.69 23.77
C LEU A 767 22.37 -12.65 24.88
N ASP A 768 23.44 -12.32 25.62
CA ASP A 768 23.44 -11.32 26.68
C ASP A 768 24.80 -10.62 26.74
N ILE A 769 24.82 -9.38 27.24
CA ILE A 769 26.02 -8.58 27.51
C ILE A 769 25.89 -7.87 28.87
N ASP A 770 27.04 -7.64 29.50
CA ASP A 770 27.14 -6.81 30.69
C ASP A 770 28.49 -6.09 30.69
N TRP A 771 28.54 -4.88 31.22
CA TRP A 771 29.79 -4.12 31.37
C TRP A 771 30.41 -4.36 32.74
N HIS A 772 31.74 -4.30 32.81
CA HIS A 772 32.45 -4.22 34.07
C HIS A 772 32.11 -2.89 34.79
N PRO A 773 32.00 -2.85 36.13
CA PRO A 773 31.47 -1.69 36.86
C PRO A 773 32.35 -0.43 36.83
N VAL A 774 33.64 -0.53 36.47
CA VAL A 774 34.62 0.57 36.51
C VAL A 774 35.41 0.66 35.21
N GLU A 775 36.30 -0.29 34.94
CA GLU A 775 37.07 -0.42 33.69
C GLU A 775 36.16 -0.60 32.45
N PRO A 776 36.57 -0.09 31.26
CA PRO A 776 35.80 -0.15 30.01
C PRO A 776 35.86 -1.55 29.35
N TRP A 777 35.64 -2.61 30.12
CA TRP A 777 35.61 -3.98 29.64
C TRP A 777 34.17 -4.46 29.50
N ILE A 778 33.87 -5.13 28.40
CA ILE A 778 32.55 -5.74 28.15
C ILE A 778 32.65 -7.27 28.24
N LEU A 779 31.61 -7.90 28.78
CA LEU A 779 31.43 -9.34 28.79
C LEU A 779 30.19 -9.74 27.98
N SER A 780 30.26 -10.93 27.39
CA SER A 780 29.28 -11.40 26.39
C SER A 780 29.07 -12.91 26.48
N ALA A 781 27.82 -13.35 26.38
CA ALA A 781 27.41 -14.75 26.44
C ALA A 781 27.07 -15.29 25.04
N GLY A 782 27.71 -16.39 24.64
CA GLY A 782 27.58 -16.98 23.32
C GLY A 782 26.56 -18.13 23.22
N GLY A 783 25.92 -18.21 22.06
CA GLY A 783 25.24 -19.42 21.56
C GLY A 783 26.18 -20.62 21.45
N ASP A 784 27.49 -20.38 21.34
CA ASP A 784 28.56 -21.39 21.35
C ASP A 784 28.88 -21.98 22.73
N GLY A 785 28.23 -21.51 23.80
CA GLY A 785 28.44 -21.98 25.16
C GLY A 785 29.66 -21.39 25.88
N THR A 786 30.30 -20.38 25.29
CA THR A 786 31.37 -19.60 25.94
C THR A 786 30.84 -18.27 26.48
N CYS A 787 31.40 -17.80 27.61
CA CYS A 787 31.41 -16.37 27.90
C CYS A 787 32.74 -15.79 27.41
N ARG A 788 32.78 -14.51 27.07
CA ARG A 788 34.01 -13.82 26.64
C ARG A 788 34.11 -12.42 27.24
N LEU A 789 35.29 -12.11 27.78
CA LEU A 789 35.71 -10.79 28.23
C LEU A 789 36.50 -10.11 27.12
N TRP A 790 36.16 -8.86 26.83
CA TRP A 790 36.83 -8.03 25.84
C TRP A 790 37.54 -6.85 26.50
N ARG A 791 38.76 -6.57 26.04
CA ARG A 791 39.69 -5.53 26.54
C ARG A 791 40.28 -4.75 25.36
#